data_AF-A0A834X3R9-F1
#
_entry.id   AF-A0A834X3R9-F1
#
_cell.length_a   1.000
_cell.length_b   1.000
_cell.length_c   1.000
_cell.angle_alpha   90.00
_cell.angle_beta   90.00
_cell.angle_gamma   90.00
#
_symmetry.space_group_name_H-M   'P 1'
#
loop_
_entity.id
_entity.type
_entity.pdbx_description
1 polymer ?
#
loop_
_entity_poly.entity_id
_entity_poly.type
_entity_poly.pdbx_seq_one_letter_code
_entity_poly.pdbx_strand_id
1 'polypeptide(L)'
;MAVSMNNMLLCLLLLCLPTVCVYAQTKSQLSVGDSLYAGSGNSSGTWVVSPSGDFALGFQPLEGNNGVFLLSIWYENIPEKTIVWYANGDNPAPKGSKVELTAGGLVLTFPDGRELQKPETLSGSVTQGVLNDSGNFILQDKTSTTAWDTFKDPRDTVLPSQFLGNGEKLSSRRSETNFTKGRFQLVMQDDGNLVMHSINLPSEYANQNYYESGIIESNSSSVGLQLVTFMLRDSNDTYNLSSGITASPTQYYLRATLSFDGVFTLYQHPKSSFGNETWTPLWSLPDNICTKSLVTTGSGVCGYNSICSLNDYNRPVCECPKGYSLLDPNDPYGSCKPDFIQGCEEDKLSQGKDLYEFEMLINTDWPYSDYVLQRPFTEDNCKQSCMEDCMCAVAIFRLGDSCWKKKLPLSNGRVDTSLNGGKAFLKVRKEKFSIVSPSFITRQNQETLKLVGFGLFGGSAFLNLIFIGLEKATNGFEEELGRGAFGVVYKGTINMGLSHIHIAVKRLNNFVLKEIEKEFKNEVNVIGQTHHKNLVRLLGFCEEGSERLLVYEYMSNGTLASLLFNDSKPSWNLRQRIAFGIARGLVYLHEDCSTQIIHCDIKPQNILLDDYFNARISDFGLAKLLNINQSRTNTGIRGTKGYVALEWFKNMPITTKVDVYSFGVLLLEIICCRRSVDMEAENEEKAILTDWAYDCYTEGCVEALVEEDEEALEDKKKLEKLVTIAIWCVQEDPTQRPTMRKVVEMLAGVSECNIPFCSSYACVCPALIDVQELGQSKVRNSCIEAVIKKYVLRLYVTVDDLGAAIFMMHEGLPESSIGPILKKNVSRILQGSMSNSRSKDACVPQSTPIRISKKQPSFSSKLYL
;
A
#
# COMPACT_ATOMS: atom_id res chain seq x y z
N MET A 1 2.84 -35.47 -74.73
CA MET A 1 1.56 -35.65 -73.99
C MET A 1 1.82 -36.10 -72.53
N ALA A 2 2.61 -35.35 -71.75
CA ALA A 2 2.95 -35.71 -70.36
C ALA A 2 2.99 -34.49 -69.42
N VAL A 3 2.27 -33.41 -69.75
CA VAL A 3 2.16 -32.20 -68.91
C VAL A 3 0.71 -31.79 -68.65
N SER A 4 -0.27 -32.48 -69.27
CA SER A 4 -1.70 -32.15 -69.12
C SER A 4 -2.45 -32.97 -68.06
N MET A 5 -1.82 -33.98 -67.44
CA MET A 5 -2.50 -34.85 -66.47
C MET A 5 -2.28 -34.46 -65.00
N ASN A 6 -1.24 -33.67 -64.68
CA ASN A 6 -0.97 -33.27 -63.28
C ASN A 6 -1.85 -32.12 -62.79
N ASN A 7 -2.36 -31.26 -63.68
CA ASN A 7 -3.24 -30.15 -63.28
C ASN A 7 -4.71 -30.58 -63.12
N MET A 8 -5.16 -31.65 -63.79
CA MET A 8 -6.51 -32.19 -63.58
C MET A 8 -6.64 -32.94 -62.25
N LEU A 9 -5.58 -33.64 -61.81
CA LEU A 9 -5.62 -34.40 -60.56
C LEU A 9 -5.61 -33.48 -59.33
N LEU A 10 -4.92 -32.32 -59.42
CA LEU A 10 -4.92 -31.31 -58.35
C LEU A 10 -6.27 -30.58 -58.24
N CYS A 11 -6.96 -30.33 -59.37
CA CYS A 11 -8.30 -29.74 -59.37
C CYS A 11 -9.39 -30.72 -58.87
N LEU A 12 -9.25 -32.02 -59.10
CA LEU A 12 -10.19 -33.03 -58.59
C LEU A 12 -10.02 -33.29 -57.08
N LEU A 13 -8.81 -33.14 -56.53
CA LEU A 13 -8.56 -33.24 -55.08
C LEU A 13 -9.08 -32.02 -54.28
N LEU A 14 -9.25 -30.86 -54.93
CA LEU A 14 -9.82 -29.65 -54.32
C LEU A 14 -11.36 -29.63 -54.33
N LEU A 15 -12.02 -30.50 -55.11
CA LEU A 15 -13.48 -30.59 -55.22
C LEU A 15 -14.12 -31.63 -54.26
N CYS A 16 -13.32 -32.31 -53.44
CA CYS A 16 -13.80 -33.34 -52.49
C CYS A 16 -13.44 -33.08 -51.02
N LEU A 17 -13.09 -31.84 -50.64
CA LEU A 17 -13.17 -31.45 -49.24
C LEU A 17 -14.61 -31.04 -48.96
N PRO A 18 -15.35 -31.72 -48.06
CA PRO A 18 -16.59 -31.16 -47.58
C PRO A 18 -16.19 -29.87 -46.86
N THR A 19 -16.52 -28.72 -47.45
CA THR A 19 -16.64 -27.47 -46.70
C THR A 19 -17.77 -27.71 -45.71
N VAL A 20 -17.43 -28.30 -44.56
CA VAL A 20 -18.24 -28.20 -43.36
C VAL A 20 -18.07 -26.75 -42.94
N CYS A 21 -18.85 -25.87 -43.57
CA CYS A 21 -19.26 -24.64 -42.94
C CYS A 21 -20.04 -25.09 -41.71
N VAL A 22 -19.36 -25.18 -40.57
CA VAL A 22 -20.04 -25.17 -39.28
C VAL A 22 -20.65 -23.78 -39.18
N TYR A 23 -21.84 -23.60 -39.75
CA TYR A 23 -22.77 -22.60 -39.24
C TYR A 23 -22.98 -23.00 -37.78
N ALA A 24 -22.44 -22.22 -36.85
CA ALA A 24 -22.83 -22.32 -35.46
C ALA A 24 -24.35 -22.11 -35.44
N GLN A 25 -25.11 -23.20 -35.32
CA GLN A 25 -26.54 -23.13 -35.08
C GLN A 25 -26.69 -22.43 -33.72
N THR A 26 -27.21 -21.22 -33.72
CA THR A 26 -27.57 -20.52 -32.49
C THR A 26 -28.60 -21.39 -31.76
N LYS A 27 -28.17 -22.00 -30.66
CA LYS A 27 -29.03 -22.84 -29.84
C LYS A 27 -29.99 -21.94 -29.06
N SER A 28 -31.22 -22.42 -28.84
CA SER A 28 -32.19 -21.79 -27.94
C SER A 28 -32.04 -22.29 -26.49
N GLN A 29 -31.35 -23.41 -26.29
CA GLN A 29 -31.11 -24.05 -24.99
C GLN A 29 -29.73 -24.74 -24.99
N LEU A 30 -29.09 -24.78 -23.83
CA LEU A 30 -27.79 -25.42 -23.61
C LEU A 30 -27.98 -26.72 -22.83
N SER A 31 -27.35 -27.79 -23.27
CA SER A 31 -27.31 -29.08 -22.56
C SER A 31 -26.00 -29.23 -21.78
N VAL A 32 -26.00 -30.03 -20.71
CA VAL A 32 -24.76 -30.38 -20.02
C VAL A 32 -23.75 -30.99 -21.01
N GLY A 33 -22.52 -30.48 -20.98
CA GLY A 33 -21.43 -30.80 -21.91
C GLY A 33 -21.26 -29.81 -23.07
N ASP A 34 -22.22 -28.91 -23.28
CA ASP A 34 -22.06 -27.82 -24.24
C ASP A 34 -20.96 -26.87 -23.76
N SER A 35 -20.17 -26.34 -24.70
CA SER A 35 -19.09 -25.39 -24.41
C SER A 35 -18.89 -24.36 -25.52
N LEU A 36 -18.26 -23.24 -25.18
CA LEU A 36 -17.86 -22.17 -26.09
C LEU A 36 -16.43 -21.70 -25.74
N TYR A 37 -15.65 -21.34 -26.77
CA TYR A 37 -14.28 -20.82 -26.62
C TYR A 37 -14.18 -19.34 -26.97
N ALA A 38 -13.46 -18.59 -26.14
CA ALA A 38 -13.17 -17.18 -26.35
C ALA A 38 -12.29 -16.96 -27.59
N GLY A 39 -12.77 -16.18 -28.55
CA GLY A 39 -12.02 -15.78 -29.75
C GLY A 39 -11.83 -16.87 -30.82
N SER A 40 -12.70 -17.89 -30.85
CA SER A 40 -12.75 -18.93 -31.88
C SER A 40 -13.61 -18.51 -33.10
N GLY A 41 -12.98 -18.05 -34.19
CA GLY A 41 -13.58 -17.92 -35.53
C GLY A 41 -14.48 -16.69 -35.79
N ASN A 42 -14.72 -16.37 -37.08
CA ASN A 42 -15.40 -15.17 -37.60
C ASN A 42 -16.92 -15.03 -37.27
N SER A 43 -17.43 -15.68 -36.22
CA SER A 43 -18.87 -15.71 -35.91
C SER A 43 -19.13 -15.33 -34.45
N SER A 44 -19.67 -14.11 -34.28
CA SER A 44 -20.40 -13.45 -33.17
C SER A 44 -20.06 -13.68 -31.68
N GLY A 45 -19.21 -14.64 -31.29
CA GLY A 45 -18.96 -14.95 -29.87
C GLY A 45 -20.20 -15.44 -29.11
N THR A 46 -21.34 -15.62 -29.78
CA THR A 46 -22.64 -15.98 -29.20
C THR A 46 -22.74 -17.48 -28.91
N TRP A 47 -23.23 -17.85 -27.72
CA TRP A 47 -23.45 -19.23 -27.32
C TRP A 47 -24.92 -19.65 -27.42
N VAL A 48 -25.82 -18.81 -26.89
CA VAL A 48 -27.27 -19.03 -26.86
C VAL A 48 -28.00 -17.69 -27.06
N VAL A 49 -29.15 -17.73 -27.74
CA VAL A 49 -29.99 -16.56 -28.01
C VAL A 49 -31.38 -16.79 -27.43
N SER A 50 -32.02 -15.75 -26.90
CA SER A 50 -33.40 -15.84 -26.41
C SER A 50 -34.38 -16.16 -27.56
N PRO A 51 -35.53 -16.81 -27.28
CA PRO A 51 -36.55 -17.10 -28.29
C PRO A 51 -36.99 -15.89 -29.15
N SER A 52 -37.06 -14.69 -28.58
CA SER A 52 -37.38 -13.44 -29.28
C SER A 52 -36.24 -12.91 -30.15
N GLY A 53 -35.01 -13.37 -29.93
CA GLY A 53 -33.81 -12.80 -30.54
C GLY A 53 -33.34 -11.49 -29.90
N ASP A 54 -33.95 -11.05 -28.79
CA ASP A 54 -33.61 -9.78 -28.15
C ASP A 54 -32.33 -9.85 -27.31
N PHE A 55 -32.03 -11.02 -26.72
CA PHE A 55 -30.88 -11.23 -25.85
C PHE A 55 -30.00 -12.37 -26.33
N ALA A 56 -28.71 -12.26 -26.07
CA ALA A 56 -27.73 -13.30 -26.32
C ALA A 56 -26.74 -13.42 -25.16
N LEU A 57 -26.24 -14.64 -24.93
CA LEU A 57 -25.18 -14.96 -23.96
C LEU A 57 -23.97 -15.52 -24.71
N GLY A 58 -22.77 -15.08 -24.34
CA GLY A 58 -21.52 -15.56 -24.93
C GLY A 58 -20.30 -14.72 -24.54
N PHE A 59 -19.24 -14.77 -25.33
CA PHE A 59 -18.02 -13.99 -25.12
C PHE A 59 -18.02 -12.69 -25.94
N GLN A 60 -17.94 -11.55 -25.26
CA GLN A 60 -17.71 -10.23 -25.87
C GLN A 60 -16.24 -9.82 -25.71
N PRO A 61 -15.57 -9.32 -26.77
CA PRO A 61 -14.24 -8.74 -26.63
C PRO A 61 -14.30 -7.43 -25.85
N LEU A 62 -13.36 -7.19 -24.95
CA LEU A 62 -13.24 -5.91 -24.25
C LEU A 62 -12.48 -4.90 -25.13
N GLU A 63 -13.08 -3.74 -25.36
CA GLU A 63 -12.46 -2.67 -26.15
C GLU A 63 -11.14 -2.18 -25.51
N GLY A 64 -10.14 -1.92 -26.35
CA GLY A 64 -8.83 -1.43 -25.91
C GLY A 64 -7.84 -2.50 -25.43
N ASN A 65 -8.24 -3.78 -25.35
CA ASN A 65 -7.36 -4.86 -24.89
C ASN A 65 -7.39 -6.07 -25.84
N ASN A 66 -6.41 -6.14 -26.75
CA ASN A 66 -6.34 -7.19 -27.77
C ASN A 66 -6.23 -8.58 -27.13
N GLY A 67 -7.31 -9.37 -27.20
CA GLY A 67 -7.32 -10.78 -26.80
C GLY A 67 -7.93 -11.10 -25.43
N VAL A 68 -8.68 -10.17 -24.84
CA VAL A 68 -9.43 -10.38 -23.59
C VAL A 68 -10.93 -10.33 -23.86
N PHE A 69 -11.69 -11.26 -23.24
CA PHE A 69 -13.12 -11.47 -23.46
C PHE A 69 -13.90 -11.55 -22.14
N LEU A 70 -15.15 -11.12 -22.16
CA LEU A 70 -16.07 -11.20 -21.03
C LEU A 70 -17.25 -12.11 -21.36
N LEU A 71 -17.49 -13.12 -20.52
CA LEU A 71 -18.73 -13.90 -20.58
C LEU A 71 -19.88 -13.01 -20.10
N SER A 72 -20.81 -12.69 -20.99
CA SER A 72 -21.81 -11.65 -20.78
C SER A 72 -23.14 -11.96 -21.46
N ILE A 73 -24.20 -11.32 -20.97
CA ILE A 73 -25.50 -11.22 -21.63
C ILE A 73 -25.65 -9.79 -22.17
N TRP A 74 -26.13 -9.65 -23.40
CA TRP A 74 -26.32 -8.36 -24.06
C TRP A 74 -27.60 -8.31 -24.89
N TYR A 75 -28.00 -7.12 -25.31
CA TYR A 75 -29.04 -6.91 -26.32
C TYR A 75 -28.52 -7.25 -27.72
N GLU A 76 -29.06 -8.32 -28.32
CA GLU A 76 -28.53 -8.88 -29.57
C GLU A 76 -28.84 -7.99 -30.79
N ASN A 77 -29.99 -7.32 -30.79
CA ASN A 77 -30.41 -6.46 -31.91
C ASN A 77 -29.80 -5.04 -31.85
N ILE A 78 -28.95 -4.73 -30.87
CA ILE A 78 -28.22 -3.46 -30.79
C ILE A 78 -26.80 -3.65 -31.34
N PRO A 79 -26.34 -2.83 -32.31
CA PRO A 79 -25.01 -2.98 -32.92
C PRO A 79 -23.84 -2.98 -31.93
N GLU A 80 -23.91 -2.12 -30.91
CA GLU A 80 -22.90 -1.99 -29.84
C GLU A 80 -22.91 -3.16 -28.85
N LYS A 81 -23.89 -4.07 -28.94
CA LYS A 81 -24.03 -5.25 -28.06
C LYS A 81 -23.99 -4.87 -26.57
N THR A 82 -24.83 -3.93 -26.18
CA THR A 82 -24.89 -3.40 -24.80
C THR A 82 -25.07 -4.52 -23.77
N ILE A 83 -24.06 -4.67 -22.91
CA ILE A 83 -24.01 -5.69 -21.85
C ILE A 83 -24.96 -5.33 -20.71
N VAL A 84 -25.72 -6.32 -20.23
CA VAL A 84 -26.69 -6.22 -19.13
C VAL A 84 -26.38 -7.15 -17.96
N TRP A 85 -25.52 -8.15 -18.17
CA TRP A 85 -24.99 -9.05 -17.13
C TRP A 85 -23.64 -9.62 -17.55
N TYR A 86 -22.79 -9.98 -16.58
CA TYR A 86 -21.49 -10.62 -16.81
C TYR A 86 -21.06 -11.50 -15.63
N ALA A 87 -20.25 -12.54 -15.89
CA ALA A 87 -19.90 -13.54 -14.88
C ALA A 87 -18.68 -13.16 -14.01
N ASN A 88 -17.64 -12.55 -14.60
CA ASN A 88 -16.40 -12.20 -13.88
C ASN A 88 -15.74 -10.94 -14.46
N GLY A 89 -16.02 -9.79 -13.85
CA GLY A 89 -15.44 -8.51 -14.24
C GLY A 89 -14.00 -8.29 -13.77
N ASP A 90 -13.59 -8.96 -12.69
CA ASP A 90 -12.27 -8.75 -12.08
C ASP A 90 -11.15 -9.52 -12.80
N ASN A 91 -11.48 -10.70 -13.33
CA ASN A 91 -10.56 -11.55 -14.08
C ASN A 91 -11.18 -11.93 -15.44
N PRO A 92 -11.22 -11.03 -16.42
CA PRO A 92 -11.78 -11.33 -17.72
C PRO A 92 -10.95 -12.40 -18.47
N ALA A 93 -11.62 -13.16 -19.32
CA ALA A 93 -11.12 -14.39 -19.91
C ALA A 93 -10.16 -14.12 -21.09
N PRO A 94 -8.91 -14.60 -21.09
CA PRO A 94 -8.03 -14.47 -22.24
C PRO A 94 -8.50 -15.32 -23.43
N LYS A 95 -8.05 -14.99 -24.64
CA LYS A 95 -8.33 -15.77 -25.86
C LYS A 95 -7.99 -17.26 -25.66
N GLY A 96 -8.91 -18.13 -26.08
CA GLY A 96 -8.80 -19.58 -25.91
C GLY A 96 -9.41 -20.11 -24.60
N SER A 97 -9.88 -19.24 -23.70
CA SER A 97 -10.63 -19.66 -22.51
C SER A 97 -11.93 -20.36 -22.90
N LYS A 98 -12.37 -21.30 -22.07
CA LYS A 98 -13.57 -22.13 -22.34
C LYS A 98 -14.61 -21.92 -21.25
N VAL A 99 -15.85 -21.65 -21.66
CA VAL A 99 -17.04 -21.80 -20.81
C VAL A 99 -17.72 -23.12 -21.14
N GLU A 100 -18.14 -23.86 -20.12
CA GLU A 100 -18.84 -25.15 -20.26
C GLU A 100 -20.00 -25.22 -19.28
N LEU A 101 -21.13 -25.77 -19.74
CA LEU A 101 -22.26 -26.09 -18.87
C LEU A 101 -22.07 -27.50 -18.31
N THR A 102 -21.88 -27.62 -17.00
CA THR A 102 -21.69 -28.90 -16.31
C THR A 102 -22.91 -29.24 -15.44
N ALA A 103 -22.98 -30.48 -14.94
CA ALA A 103 -23.99 -30.85 -13.94
C ALA A 103 -23.87 -30.03 -12.63
N GLY A 104 -22.68 -29.47 -12.38
CA GLY A 104 -22.38 -28.56 -11.29
C GLY A 104 -22.51 -27.09 -11.66
N GLY A 105 -23.09 -26.72 -12.80
CA GLY A 105 -23.31 -25.32 -13.20
C GLY A 105 -22.35 -24.82 -14.29
N LEU A 106 -22.28 -23.49 -14.46
CA LEU A 106 -21.37 -22.85 -15.42
C LEU A 106 -19.93 -22.89 -14.89
N VAL A 107 -19.02 -23.38 -15.73
CA VAL A 107 -17.58 -23.45 -15.40
C VAL A 107 -16.79 -22.69 -16.45
N LEU A 108 -16.05 -21.68 -16.02
CA LEU A 108 -15.16 -20.88 -16.86
C LEU A 108 -13.71 -21.25 -16.57
N THR A 109 -12.95 -21.59 -17.62
CA THR A 109 -11.56 -22.07 -17.52
C THR A 109 -10.62 -21.29 -18.44
N PHE A 110 -9.40 -21.08 -17.97
CA PHE A 110 -8.28 -20.55 -18.75
C PHE A 110 -7.89 -21.51 -19.89
N PRO A 111 -7.12 -21.04 -20.89
CA PRO A 111 -6.63 -21.88 -21.99
C PRO A 111 -5.78 -23.08 -21.53
N ASP A 112 -5.15 -22.97 -20.35
CA ASP A 112 -4.35 -24.04 -19.73
C ASP A 112 -5.18 -25.00 -18.85
N GLY A 113 -6.51 -24.83 -18.81
CA GLY A 113 -7.44 -25.65 -18.06
C GLY A 113 -7.61 -25.27 -16.59
N ARG A 114 -6.92 -24.22 -16.08
CA ARG A 114 -7.16 -23.71 -14.73
C ARG A 114 -8.55 -23.07 -14.64
N GLU A 115 -9.26 -23.28 -13.54
CA GLU A 115 -10.56 -22.65 -13.30
C GLU A 115 -10.39 -21.15 -13.04
N LEU A 116 -11.14 -20.34 -13.78
CA LEU A 116 -11.19 -18.88 -13.65
C LEU A 116 -12.30 -18.46 -12.67
N GLN A 117 -13.39 -19.22 -12.64
CA GLN A 117 -14.54 -19.00 -11.75
C GLN A 117 -15.14 -20.36 -11.35
N LYS A 118 -15.49 -20.49 -10.07
CA LYS A 118 -16.20 -21.66 -9.54
C LYS A 118 -17.71 -21.53 -9.76
N PRO A 119 -18.42 -22.68 -9.85
CA PRO A 119 -19.86 -22.67 -10.01
C PRO A 119 -20.59 -22.01 -8.84
N GLU A 120 -21.79 -21.52 -9.14
CA GLU A 120 -22.70 -20.88 -8.18
C GLU A 120 -23.15 -21.87 -7.10
N THR A 121 -23.66 -21.36 -5.98
CA THR A 121 -24.32 -22.22 -4.98
C THR A 121 -25.61 -22.76 -5.57
N LEU A 122 -25.57 -23.99 -6.08
CA LEU A 122 -26.72 -24.62 -6.72
C LEU A 122 -27.63 -25.31 -5.70
N SER A 123 -28.94 -25.24 -5.97
CA SER A 123 -29.95 -25.98 -5.20
C SER A 123 -30.14 -27.44 -5.67
N GLY A 124 -29.43 -27.87 -6.72
CA GLY A 124 -29.57 -29.20 -7.30
C GLY A 124 -28.62 -29.47 -8.49
N SER A 125 -28.73 -30.66 -9.10
CA SER A 125 -27.94 -31.05 -10.28
C SER A 125 -28.55 -30.45 -11.55
N VAL A 126 -27.75 -29.68 -12.28
CA VAL A 126 -28.17 -29.00 -13.51
C VAL A 126 -28.23 -29.99 -14.66
N THR A 127 -29.22 -29.83 -15.55
CA THR A 127 -29.35 -30.59 -16.81
C THR A 127 -29.41 -29.72 -18.04
N GLN A 128 -29.88 -28.48 -17.92
CA GLN A 128 -29.95 -27.55 -19.04
C GLN A 128 -29.84 -26.09 -18.58
N GLY A 129 -29.43 -25.23 -19.50
CA GLY A 129 -29.42 -23.78 -19.36
C GLY A 129 -30.29 -23.11 -20.42
N VAL A 130 -31.14 -22.16 -20.01
CA VAL A 130 -32.11 -21.50 -20.90
C VAL A 130 -32.01 -19.98 -20.74
N LEU A 131 -31.81 -19.25 -21.84
CA LEU A 131 -31.93 -17.79 -21.87
C LEU A 131 -33.35 -17.43 -22.32
N ASN A 132 -34.12 -16.76 -21.46
CA ASN A 132 -35.50 -16.36 -21.78
C ASN A 132 -35.58 -14.94 -22.38
N ASP A 133 -36.77 -14.56 -22.84
CA ASP A 133 -37.03 -13.24 -23.47
C ASP A 133 -36.99 -12.06 -22.49
N SER A 134 -36.87 -12.35 -21.20
CA SER A 134 -36.61 -11.35 -20.17
C SER A 134 -35.13 -10.99 -20.06
N GLY A 135 -34.24 -11.77 -20.69
CA GLY A 135 -32.79 -11.67 -20.51
C GLY A 135 -32.27 -12.44 -19.29
N ASN A 136 -33.09 -13.27 -18.65
CA ASN A 136 -32.66 -14.13 -17.55
C ASN A 136 -32.12 -15.46 -18.10
N PHE A 137 -30.86 -15.77 -17.79
CA PHE A 137 -30.30 -17.09 -18.02
C PHE A 137 -30.50 -17.97 -16.79
N ILE A 138 -31.20 -19.09 -16.98
CA ILE A 138 -31.69 -19.97 -15.92
C ILE A 138 -31.06 -21.35 -16.10
N LEU A 139 -30.45 -21.86 -15.03
CA LEU A 139 -30.00 -23.24 -14.93
C LEU A 139 -31.10 -24.08 -14.28
N GLN A 140 -31.49 -25.16 -14.95
CA GLN A 140 -32.62 -26.01 -14.54
C GLN A 140 -32.19 -27.45 -14.31
N ASP A 141 -32.86 -28.10 -13.37
CA ASP A 141 -32.75 -29.54 -13.12
C ASP A 141 -33.66 -30.39 -14.04
N LYS A 142 -33.67 -31.71 -13.83
CA LYS A 142 -34.49 -32.67 -14.60
C LYS A 142 -36.00 -32.42 -14.53
N THR A 143 -36.47 -31.71 -13.51
CA THR A 143 -37.87 -31.36 -13.29
C THR A 143 -38.22 -29.97 -13.80
N SER A 144 -37.27 -29.31 -14.49
CA SER A 144 -37.38 -27.91 -14.91
C SER A 144 -37.45 -26.92 -13.74
N THR A 145 -37.01 -27.33 -12.54
CA THR A 145 -36.92 -26.46 -11.37
C THR A 145 -35.65 -25.61 -11.48
N THR A 146 -35.75 -24.32 -11.18
CA THR A 146 -34.61 -23.39 -11.21
C THR A 146 -33.59 -23.75 -10.12
N ALA A 147 -32.38 -24.10 -10.53
CA ALA A 147 -31.25 -24.36 -9.64
C ALA A 147 -30.44 -23.07 -9.36
N TRP A 148 -30.34 -22.19 -10.37
CA TRP A 148 -29.73 -20.86 -10.30
C TRP A 148 -30.20 -20.00 -11.49
N ASP A 149 -30.19 -18.68 -11.34
CA ASP A 149 -30.46 -17.77 -12.44
C ASP A 149 -29.75 -16.41 -12.29
N THR A 150 -29.46 -15.78 -13.42
CA THR A 150 -28.72 -14.49 -13.47
C THR A 150 -29.44 -13.34 -12.79
N PHE A 151 -30.78 -13.39 -12.67
CA PHE A 151 -31.52 -12.31 -12.01
C PHE A 151 -31.28 -12.28 -10.50
N LYS A 152 -30.88 -13.41 -9.90
CA LYS A 152 -30.47 -13.53 -8.49
C LYS A 152 -29.00 -13.20 -8.21
N ASP A 153 -28.22 -12.94 -9.25
CA ASP A 153 -26.83 -12.46 -9.15
C ASP A 153 -26.64 -11.22 -10.04
N PRO A 154 -27.32 -10.09 -9.71
CA PRO A 154 -27.21 -8.89 -10.51
C PRO A 154 -25.82 -8.25 -10.42
N ARG A 155 -25.42 -7.54 -11.48
CA ARG A 155 -24.14 -6.83 -11.55
C ARG A 155 -24.32 -5.33 -11.34
N ASP A 156 -24.25 -4.55 -12.41
CA ASP A 156 -24.48 -3.11 -12.40
C ASP A 156 -25.85 -2.72 -12.96
N THR A 157 -26.58 -3.68 -13.56
CA THR A 157 -27.79 -3.44 -14.35
C THR A 157 -28.96 -4.30 -13.87
N VAL A 158 -30.16 -3.74 -13.91
CA VAL A 158 -31.44 -4.41 -13.64
C VAL A 158 -32.35 -4.28 -14.85
N LEU A 159 -32.97 -5.39 -15.24
CA LEU A 159 -33.89 -5.47 -16.38
C LEU A 159 -35.38 -5.32 -15.95
N PRO A 160 -36.30 -4.99 -16.88
CA PRO A 160 -37.70 -4.70 -16.56
C PRO A 160 -38.44 -5.73 -15.72
N SER A 161 -38.19 -7.01 -15.99
CA SER A 161 -38.85 -8.13 -15.30
C SER A 161 -38.04 -8.69 -14.12
N GLN A 162 -36.88 -8.10 -13.84
CA GLN A 162 -36.05 -8.48 -12.71
C GLN A 162 -36.58 -7.83 -11.42
N PHE A 163 -36.55 -8.60 -10.34
CA PHE A 163 -36.94 -8.16 -9.01
C PHE A 163 -35.71 -8.17 -8.11
N LEU A 164 -35.34 -7.00 -7.58
CA LEU A 164 -34.28 -6.87 -6.60
C LEU A 164 -34.89 -6.95 -5.19
N GLY A 165 -34.69 -8.08 -4.52
CA GLY A 165 -35.26 -8.35 -3.19
C GLY A 165 -34.35 -7.94 -2.03
N ASN A 166 -34.84 -8.11 -0.80
CA ASN A 166 -34.10 -7.86 0.44
C ASN A 166 -32.72 -8.55 0.43
N GLY A 167 -31.68 -7.80 0.79
CA GLY A 167 -30.28 -8.26 0.85
C GLY A 167 -29.57 -8.27 -0.52
N GLU A 168 -30.29 -8.13 -1.64
CA GLU A 168 -29.68 -8.06 -2.96
C GLU A 168 -29.12 -6.65 -3.24
N LYS A 169 -28.05 -6.60 -4.04
CA LYS A 169 -27.34 -5.35 -4.33
C LYS A 169 -26.78 -5.30 -5.75
N LEU A 170 -26.66 -4.08 -6.27
CA LEU A 170 -25.88 -3.77 -7.47
C LEU A 170 -24.53 -3.18 -7.06
N SER A 171 -23.50 -3.51 -7.83
CA SER A 171 -22.22 -2.80 -7.75
C SER A 171 -21.92 -2.19 -9.12
N SER A 172 -21.60 -0.89 -9.10
CA SER A 172 -21.06 -0.21 -10.28
C SER A 172 -19.79 -0.91 -10.79
N ARG A 173 -19.48 -0.71 -12.06
CA ARG A 173 -18.16 -1.02 -12.63
C ARG A 173 -17.14 0.08 -12.30
N ARG A 174 -15.85 -0.17 -12.45
CA ARG A 174 -14.79 0.79 -12.10
C ARG A 174 -14.71 1.97 -13.06
N SER A 175 -14.96 1.75 -14.35
CA SER A 175 -15.10 2.78 -15.38
C SER A 175 -15.93 2.22 -16.53
N GLU A 176 -16.28 3.03 -17.53
CA GLU A 176 -17.10 2.58 -18.67
C GLU A 176 -16.55 1.33 -19.36
N THR A 177 -15.24 1.23 -19.55
CA THR A 177 -14.57 0.10 -20.24
C THR A 177 -14.00 -0.95 -19.29
N ASN A 178 -14.01 -0.71 -17.98
CA ASN A 178 -13.43 -1.59 -16.98
C ASN A 178 -14.52 -2.20 -16.08
N PHE A 179 -14.84 -3.47 -16.35
CA PHE A 179 -15.88 -4.24 -15.67
C PHE A 179 -15.48 -4.75 -14.26
N THR A 180 -14.26 -4.45 -13.79
CA THR A 180 -13.89 -4.69 -12.38
C THR A 180 -14.85 -3.95 -11.45
N LYS A 181 -15.01 -4.46 -10.23
CA LYS A 181 -15.92 -3.88 -9.25
C LYS A 181 -15.56 -2.42 -8.92
N GLY A 182 -16.52 -1.53 -9.10
CA GLY A 182 -16.48 -0.12 -8.76
C GLY A 182 -16.87 0.18 -7.31
N ARG A 183 -16.79 1.46 -6.94
CA ARG A 183 -16.95 1.91 -5.55
C ARG A 183 -18.38 2.28 -5.16
N PHE A 184 -19.35 2.30 -6.08
CA PHE A 184 -20.75 2.64 -5.77
C PHE A 184 -21.63 1.40 -5.72
N GLN A 185 -22.51 1.35 -4.72
CA GLN A 185 -23.48 0.26 -4.54
C GLN A 185 -24.90 0.82 -4.35
N LEU A 186 -25.87 0.08 -4.91
CA LEU A 186 -27.30 0.20 -4.63
C LEU A 186 -27.69 -1.06 -3.87
N VAL A 187 -28.23 -0.92 -2.67
CA VAL A 187 -28.55 -2.05 -1.80
C VAL A 187 -30.02 -1.97 -1.41
N MET A 188 -30.74 -3.07 -1.61
CA MET A 188 -32.06 -3.25 -1.02
C MET A 188 -31.88 -3.86 0.37
N GLN A 189 -32.06 -3.06 1.42
CA GLN A 189 -31.83 -3.51 2.79
C GLN A 189 -32.93 -4.45 3.28
N ASP A 190 -32.65 -5.23 4.32
CA ASP A 190 -33.59 -6.20 4.87
C ASP A 190 -34.83 -5.55 5.50
N ASP A 191 -34.75 -4.27 5.85
CA ASP A 191 -35.84 -3.45 6.38
C ASP A 191 -36.71 -2.79 5.29
N GLY A 192 -36.44 -3.09 4.02
CA GLY A 192 -37.16 -2.53 2.86
C GLY A 192 -36.63 -1.18 2.37
N ASN A 193 -35.60 -0.62 3.01
CA ASN A 193 -35.03 0.66 2.60
C ASN A 193 -34.07 0.47 1.41
N LEU A 194 -34.28 1.23 0.34
CA LEU A 194 -33.40 1.23 -0.83
C LEU A 194 -32.35 2.32 -0.63
N VAL A 195 -31.08 1.93 -0.51
CA VAL A 195 -30.00 2.86 -0.20
C VAL A 195 -28.91 2.84 -1.27
N MET A 196 -28.25 3.98 -1.44
CA MET A 196 -27.02 4.06 -2.23
C MET A 196 -25.90 4.68 -1.42
N HIS A 197 -24.74 4.05 -1.49
CA HIS A 197 -23.52 4.51 -0.85
C HIS A 197 -22.29 4.18 -1.70
N SER A 198 -21.18 4.82 -1.34
CA SER A 198 -19.87 4.36 -1.79
C SER A 198 -19.29 3.35 -0.80
N ILE A 199 -18.35 2.52 -1.26
CA ILE A 199 -17.59 1.58 -0.44
C ILE A 199 -16.09 1.91 -0.51
N ASN A 200 -15.38 1.60 0.57
CA ASN A 200 -13.92 1.70 0.62
C ASN A 200 -13.29 0.38 0.13
N LEU A 201 -12.71 0.38 -1.07
CA LEU A 201 -11.98 -0.77 -1.58
C LEU A 201 -10.59 -0.86 -0.92
N PRO A 202 -10.10 -2.05 -0.52
CA PRO A 202 -10.65 -3.38 -0.79
C PRO A 202 -11.56 -3.95 0.31
N SER A 203 -11.77 -3.26 1.44
CA SER A 203 -12.53 -3.81 2.56
C SER A 203 -14.04 -3.90 2.32
N GLU A 204 -14.53 -3.26 1.26
CA GLU A 204 -15.95 -3.08 0.94
C GLU A 204 -16.76 -2.39 2.04
N TYR A 205 -16.06 -1.67 2.94
CA TYR A 205 -16.72 -0.96 4.02
C TYR A 205 -17.60 0.16 3.46
N ALA A 206 -18.90 0.11 3.73
CA ALA A 206 -19.87 1.09 3.28
C ALA A 206 -19.67 2.45 3.97
N ASN A 207 -19.61 3.51 3.17
CA ASN A 207 -19.65 4.89 3.64
C ASN A 207 -21.10 5.33 3.88
N GLN A 208 -21.28 6.58 4.30
CA GLN A 208 -22.62 7.14 4.51
C GLN A 208 -23.46 7.09 3.22
N ASN A 209 -24.74 6.79 3.36
CA ASN A 209 -25.68 6.78 2.26
C ASN A 209 -25.85 8.20 1.70
N TYR A 210 -25.72 8.34 0.39
CA TYR A 210 -26.04 9.58 -0.32
C TYR A 210 -27.46 9.57 -0.90
N TYR A 211 -28.15 8.43 -0.80
CA TYR A 211 -29.56 8.29 -1.09
C TYR A 211 -30.17 7.22 -0.19
N GLU A 212 -31.38 7.49 0.29
CA GLU A 212 -32.23 6.56 1.02
C GLU A 212 -33.68 6.79 0.55
N SER A 213 -34.44 5.72 0.29
CA SER A 213 -35.85 5.85 -0.10
C SER A 213 -36.72 6.28 1.07
N GLY A 214 -36.30 5.98 2.31
CA GLY A 214 -37.05 6.30 3.53
C GLY A 214 -38.28 5.41 3.75
N ILE A 215 -38.42 4.36 2.94
CA ILE A 215 -39.47 3.35 3.08
C ILE A 215 -38.90 2.26 3.98
N ILE A 216 -39.40 2.19 5.21
CA ILE A 216 -38.95 1.23 6.23
C ILE A 216 -40.19 0.46 6.66
N GLU A 217 -40.21 -0.85 6.44
CA GLU A 217 -41.31 -1.71 6.86
C GLU A 217 -40.92 -2.57 8.06
N SER A 218 -41.81 -2.63 9.05
CA SER A 218 -41.61 -3.37 10.30
C SER A 218 -42.12 -4.81 10.24
N ASN A 219 -42.81 -5.21 9.17
CA ASN A 219 -43.35 -6.55 8.97
C ASN A 219 -42.68 -7.21 7.77
N SER A 220 -42.42 -8.51 7.91
CA SER A 220 -41.62 -9.39 7.04
C SER A 220 -42.25 -9.69 5.67
N SER A 221 -42.81 -8.70 4.98
CA SER A 221 -43.20 -8.79 3.58
C SER A 221 -42.00 -8.45 2.67
N SER A 222 -41.88 -9.17 1.54
CA SER A 222 -40.78 -8.99 0.60
C SER A 222 -40.94 -7.66 -0.16
N VAL A 223 -40.26 -6.62 0.31
CA VAL A 223 -40.18 -5.34 -0.41
C VAL A 223 -39.07 -5.44 -1.45
N GLY A 224 -39.34 -5.07 -2.69
CA GLY A 224 -38.31 -5.09 -3.73
C GLY A 224 -38.55 -4.13 -4.87
N LEU A 225 -37.48 -3.87 -5.61
CA LEU A 225 -37.48 -2.97 -6.77
C LEU A 225 -37.88 -3.75 -8.03
N GLN A 226 -38.92 -3.28 -8.73
CA GLN A 226 -39.33 -3.81 -10.04
C GLN A 226 -39.43 -2.68 -11.09
N LEU A 227 -38.81 -2.90 -12.26
CA LEU A 227 -38.57 -1.83 -13.25
C LEU A 227 -39.74 -1.51 -14.19
N VAL A 228 -40.79 -2.34 -14.29
CA VAL A 228 -41.89 -2.09 -15.26
C VAL A 228 -42.59 -0.74 -15.03
N THR A 229 -42.44 -0.16 -13.83
CA THR A 229 -43.05 1.12 -13.40
C THR A 229 -42.22 1.87 -12.34
N PHE A 230 -40.96 1.48 -12.07
CA PHE A 230 -40.10 2.06 -11.00
C PHE A 230 -40.80 2.07 -9.66
N MET A 231 -41.34 0.91 -9.28
CA MET A 231 -42.12 0.75 -8.08
C MET A 231 -41.31 -0.03 -7.05
N LEU A 232 -41.24 0.49 -5.82
CA LEU A 232 -41.00 -0.34 -4.65
C LEU A 232 -42.32 -1.02 -4.31
N ARG A 233 -42.35 -2.35 -4.38
CA ARG A 233 -43.55 -3.13 -4.15
C ARG A 233 -43.46 -3.79 -2.78
N ASP A 234 -44.43 -3.51 -1.93
CA ASP A 234 -44.77 -4.31 -0.76
C ASP A 234 -45.93 -5.28 -1.12
N SER A 235 -46.14 -6.28 -0.28
CA SER A 235 -47.27 -7.20 -0.26
C SER A 235 -48.64 -6.54 -0.44
N ASN A 236 -48.84 -5.28 -0.04
CA ASN A 236 -50.10 -4.54 -0.27
C ASN A 236 -49.96 -3.17 -0.96
N ASP A 237 -48.81 -2.50 -0.87
CA ASP A 237 -48.63 -1.15 -1.37
C ASP A 237 -47.57 -1.03 -2.48
N THR A 238 -47.67 0.04 -3.25
CA THR A 238 -46.77 0.28 -4.37
C THR A 238 -46.32 1.73 -4.41
N TYR A 239 -45.01 1.96 -4.27
CA TYR A 239 -44.42 3.29 -4.17
C TYR A 239 -43.65 3.62 -5.44
N ASN A 240 -44.14 4.60 -6.21
CA ASN A 240 -43.47 5.07 -7.43
C ASN A 240 -42.24 5.91 -7.09
N LEU A 241 -41.05 5.44 -7.47
CA LEU A 241 -39.78 6.17 -7.38
C LEU A 241 -39.65 7.22 -8.50
N SER A 242 -40.29 7.01 -9.66
CA SER A 242 -40.34 7.98 -10.76
C SER A 242 -41.77 8.50 -10.95
N SER A 243 -42.01 9.75 -10.57
CA SER A 243 -43.31 10.38 -10.82
C SER A 243 -43.49 10.73 -12.30
N GLY A 244 -44.45 10.10 -12.98
CA GLY A 244 -44.94 10.54 -14.30
C GLY A 244 -44.19 10.02 -15.54
N ILE A 245 -43.30 9.04 -15.40
CA ILE A 245 -42.58 8.45 -16.54
C ILE A 245 -43.26 7.15 -16.98
N THR A 246 -43.82 7.16 -18.18
CA THR A 246 -44.44 5.99 -18.81
C THR A 246 -43.54 5.52 -19.96
N ALA A 247 -42.66 4.55 -19.70
CA ALA A 247 -41.90 3.89 -20.75
C ALA A 247 -42.73 2.74 -21.36
N SER A 248 -42.64 2.52 -22.68
CA SER A 248 -43.35 1.44 -23.38
C SER A 248 -42.40 0.28 -23.70
N PRO A 249 -42.45 -0.84 -22.95
CA PRO A 249 -41.54 -1.98 -23.16
C PRO A 249 -41.74 -2.71 -24.51
N THR A 250 -42.85 -2.42 -25.20
CA THR A 250 -43.14 -2.99 -26.53
C THR A 250 -42.40 -2.25 -27.64
N GLN A 251 -42.16 -0.95 -27.47
CA GLN A 251 -41.50 -0.09 -28.46
C GLN A 251 -40.00 0.11 -28.16
N TYR A 252 -39.61 -0.01 -26.90
CA TYR A 252 -38.25 0.27 -26.44
C TYR A 252 -37.64 -0.90 -25.67
N TYR A 253 -36.34 -1.12 -25.85
CA TYR A 253 -35.49 -1.79 -24.87
C TYR A 253 -35.28 -0.86 -23.68
N LEU A 254 -35.39 -1.42 -22.47
CA LEU A 254 -35.29 -0.68 -21.22
C LEU A 254 -34.29 -1.37 -20.29
N ARG A 255 -33.44 -0.58 -19.64
CA ARG A 255 -32.53 -1.05 -18.59
C ARG A 255 -32.33 0.05 -17.55
N ALA A 256 -32.11 -0.31 -16.29
CA ALA A 256 -31.56 0.63 -15.32
C ALA A 256 -30.19 0.17 -14.86
N THR A 257 -29.22 1.09 -14.86
CA THR A 257 -27.82 0.77 -14.57
C THR A 257 -27.27 1.74 -13.52
N LEU A 258 -26.62 1.18 -12.49
CA LEU A 258 -25.79 1.93 -11.56
C LEU A 258 -24.43 2.17 -12.22
N SER A 259 -24.25 3.38 -12.72
CA SER A 259 -23.05 3.74 -13.48
C SER A 259 -21.83 3.91 -12.55
N PHE A 260 -20.63 3.88 -13.14
CA PHE A 260 -19.35 4.02 -12.41
C PHE A 260 -19.19 5.37 -11.69
N ASP A 261 -20.03 6.35 -12.02
CA ASP A 261 -20.10 7.67 -11.41
C ASP A 261 -21.12 7.76 -10.26
N GLY A 262 -21.75 6.64 -9.89
CA GLY A 262 -22.64 6.52 -8.74
C GLY A 262 -24.10 6.90 -9.00
N VAL A 263 -24.46 7.23 -10.24
CA VAL A 263 -25.83 7.57 -10.62
C VAL A 263 -26.56 6.33 -11.15
N PHE A 264 -27.70 6.01 -10.55
CA PHE A 264 -28.59 4.96 -11.03
C PHE A 264 -29.53 5.55 -12.08
N THR A 265 -29.45 5.09 -13.32
CA THR A 265 -30.17 5.71 -14.45
C THR A 265 -30.97 4.68 -15.23
N LEU A 266 -32.24 5.00 -15.48
CA LEU A 266 -33.09 4.31 -16.44
C LEU A 266 -32.80 4.81 -17.85
N TYR A 267 -32.50 3.89 -18.76
CA TYR A 267 -32.34 4.17 -20.17
C TYR A 267 -33.42 3.50 -21.01
N GLN A 268 -33.70 4.13 -22.15
CA GLN A 268 -34.48 3.54 -23.24
C GLN A 268 -33.67 3.54 -24.55
N HIS A 269 -33.94 2.54 -25.39
CA HIS A 269 -33.41 2.41 -26.75
C HIS A 269 -34.50 1.86 -27.67
N PRO A 270 -34.80 2.44 -28.84
CA PRO A 270 -35.94 2.00 -29.65
C PRO A 270 -35.68 0.66 -30.34
N LYS A 271 -36.68 -0.24 -30.36
CA LYS A 271 -36.53 -1.58 -30.98
C LYS A 271 -36.56 -1.57 -32.51
N SER A 272 -37.09 -0.51 -33.12
CA SER A 272 -37.38 -0.43 -34.57
C SER A 272 -36.36 0.37 -35.39
N SER A 273 -35.16 0.62 -34.87
CA SER A 273 -34.23 1.58 -35.47
C SER A 273 -33.37 0.96 -36.57
N PHE A 274 -33.49 1.48 -37.80
CA PHE A 274 -32.60 1.21 -38.93
C PHE A 274 -31.31 2.09 -38.91
N GLY A 275 -30.86 2.58 -37.74
CA GLY A 275 -29.76 3.53 -37.62
C GLY A 275 -29.04 3.55 -36.26
N ASN A 276 -27.95 4.31 -36.19
CA ASN A 276 -27.05 4.50 -35.02
C ASN A 276 -27.68 5.36 -33.90
N GLU A 277 -28.87 5.00 -33.42
CA GLU A 277 -29.47 5.65 -32.25
C GLU A 277 -28.83 5.14 -30.95
N THR A 278 -28.49 6.04 -30.05
CA THR A 278 -27.83 5.76 -28.76
C THR A 278 -28.84 5.64 -27.62
N TRP A 279 -28.45 4.99 -26.52
CA TRP A 279 -29.28 4.94 -25.30
C TRP A 279 -29.60 6.34 -24.76
N THR A 280 -30.89 6.61 -24.50
CA THR A 280 -31.33 7.90 -23.92
C THR A 280 -31.75 7.73 -22.45
N PRO A 281 -31.25 8.58 -21.53
CA PRO A 281 -31.67 8.55 -20.13
C PRO A 281 -33.09 9.10 -19.98
N LEU A 282 -33.96 8.38 -19.28
CA LEU A 282 -35.32 8.78 -18.94
C LEU A 282 -35.42 9.36 -17.53
N TRP A 283 -34.68 8.76 -16.60
CA TRP A 283 -34.72 9.09 -15.18
C TRP A 283 -33.41 8.69 -14.51
N SER A 284 -32.98 9.45 -13.51
CA SER A 284 -31.76 9.20 -12.77
C SER A 284 -31.93 9.48 -11.29
N LEU A 285 -31.14 8.80 -10.47
CA LEU A 285 -31.13 8.95 -9.04
C LEU A 285 -29.68 8.89 -8.50
N PRO A 286 -29.29 9.79 -7.57
CA PRO A 286 -30.04 10.99 -7.15
C PRO A 286 -30.03 12.08 -8.24
N ASP A 287 -30.94 13.06 -8.15
CA ASP A 287 -31.03 14.18 -9.11
C ASP A 287 -29.74 15.03 -9.18
N ASN A 288 -29.06 15.16 -8.04
CA ASN A 288 -27.77 15.84 -7.96
C ASN A 288 -26.87 15.14 -6.93
N ILE A 289 -26.05 14.22 -7.44
CA ILE A 289 -25.14 13.44 -6.60
C ILE A 289 -24.07 14.32 -5.90
N CYS A 290 -23.62 15.41 -6.53
CA CYS A 290 -22.61 16.31 -5.97
C CYS A 290 -23.06 16.97 -4.66
N THR A 291 -24.35 17.28 -4.53
CA THR A 291 -24.88 17.93 -3.31
C THR A 291 -25.46 16.95 -2.29
N LYS A 292 -25.95 15.79 -2.75
CA LYS A 292 -26.52 14.74 -1.90
C LYS A 292 -25.48 13.85 -1.22
N SER A 293 -24.32 13.65 -1.85
CA SER A 293 -23.23 12.87 -1.27
C SER A 293 -22.39 13.72 -0.32
N LEU A 294 -22.54 13.45 0.97
CA LEU A 294 -21.86 14.15 2.05
C LEU A 294 -21.28 13.13 3.01
N VAL A 295 -19.99 12.82 2.84
CA VAL A 295 -19.30 11.83 3.68
C VAL A 295 -18.43 12.53 4.73
N THR A 296 -18.50 12.06 5.97
CA THR A 296 -17.57 12.51 7.03
C THR A 296 -16.26 11.75 6.99
N THR A 297 -16.26 10.56 6.38
CA THR A 297 -15.12 9.66 6.21
C THR A 297 -15.10 9.15 4.78
N GLY A 298 -14.05 9.51 4.02
CA GLY A 298 -13.91 9.18 2.60
C GLY A 298 -13.72 10.42 1.73
N SER A 299 -13.62 10.22 0.42
CA SER A 299 -13.32 11.29 -0.53
C SER A 299 -14.57 12.01 -1.09
N GLY A 300 -15.74 11.39 -1.00
CA GLY A 300 -16.95 11.81 -1.72
C GLY A 300 -16.95 11.35 -3.17
N VAL A 301 -17.82 11.95 -4.00
CA VAL A 301 -18.10 11.53 -5.40
C VAL A 301 -16.87 11.61 -6.32
N CYS A 302 -16.05 12.66 -6.17
CA CYS A 302 -14.99 13.01 -7.12
C CYS A 302 -13.56 12.79 -6.61
N GLY A 303 -13.36 12.03 -5.53
CA GLY A 303 -12.02 11.92 -4.95
C GLY A 303 -11.60 13.16 -4.14
N TYR A 304 -10.46 13.09 -3.46
CA TYR A 304 -9.95 14.20 -2.66
C TYR A 304 -9.48 15.36 -3.55
N ASN A 305 -9.64 16.59 -3.09
CA ASN A 305 -9.20 17.84 -3.74
C ASN A 305 -9.79 18.10 -5.14
N SER A 306 -10.77 17.31 -5.59
CA SER A 306 -11.53 17.55 -6.82
C SER A 306 -12.82 18.32 -6.52
N ILE A 307 -13.44 18.90 -7.55
CA ILE A 307 -14.71 19.60 -7.50
C ILE A 307 -15.71 18.84 -8.37
N CYS A 308 -16.84 18.47 -7.77
CA CYS A 308 -17.98 17.87 -8.44
C CYS A 308 -18.91 18.95 -8.98
N SER A 309 -19.19 18.91 -10.28
CA SER A 309 -20.25 19.69 -10.94
C SER A 309 -21.17 18.74 -11.72
N LEU A 310 -22.33 19.22 -12.17
CA LEU A 310 -23.20 18.45 -13.07
C LEU A 310 -23.06 18.95 -14.50
N ASN A 311 -23.04 18.03 -15.45
CA ASN A 311 -23.21 18.36 -16.86
C ASN A 311 -24.69 18.52 -17.25
N ASP A 312 -24.95 18.81 -18.52
CA ASP A 312 -26.30 19.00 -19.07
C ASP A 312 -27.22 17.76 -18.95
N TYR A 313 -26.64 16.59 -18.66
CA TYR A 313 -27.35 15.33 -18.47
C TYR A 313 -27.51 14.94 -16.99
N ASN A 314 -27.28 15.88 -16.06
CA ASN A 314 -27.27 15.65 -14.61
C ASN A 314 -26.29 14.56 -14.15
N ARG A 315 -25.18 14.38 -14.88
CA ARG A 315 -24.10 13.46 -14.51
C ARG A 315 -22.96 14.23 -13.86
N PRO A 316 -22.31 13.66 -12.83
CA PRO A 316 -21.19 14.30 -12.18
C PRO A 316 -19.98 14.40 -13.12
N VAL A 317 -19.38 15.58 -13.15
CA VAL A 317 -18.09 15.86 -13.76
C VAL A 317 -17.14 16.22 -12.62
N CYS A 318 -15.99 15.54 -12.58
CA CYS A 318 -14.97 15.72 -11.57
C CYS A 318 -13.78 16.44 -12.19
N GLU A 319 -13.47 17.62 -11.67
CA GLU A 319 -12.38 18.45 -12.18
C GLU A 319 -11.40 18.81 -11.07
N CYS A 320 -10.10 18.80 -11.41
CA CYS A 320 -9.09 19.36 -10.52
C CYS A 320 -9.10 20.88 -10.67
N PRO A 321 -9.10 21.64 -9.56
CA PRO A 321 -9.01 23.09 -9.63
C PRO A 321 -7.63 23.54 -10.16
N LYS A 322 -7.47 24.83 -10.46
CA LYS A 322 -6.22 25.34 -11.03
C LYS A 322 -5.04 25.06 -10.09
N GLY A 323 -3.93 24.57 -10.66
CA GLY A 323 -2.74 24.20 -9.90
C GLY A 323 -2.85 22.88 -9.15
N TYR A 324 -3.86 22.06 -9.48
CA TYR A 324 -3.99 20.68 -9.06
C TYR A 324 -4.05 19.77 -10.29
N SER A 325 -3.44 18.58 -10.18
CA SER A 325 -3.47 17.53 -11.20
C SER A 325 -4.05 16.24 -10.64
N LEU A 326 -4.61 15.39 -11.50
CA LEU A 326 -5.05 14.05 -11.14
C LEU A 326 -3.87 13.24 -10.56
N LEU A 327 -4.15 12.49 -9.49
CA LEU A 327 -3.18 11.56 -8.90
C LEU A 327 -2.90 10.39 -9.85
N ASP A 328 -3.95 9.86 -10.48
CA ASP A 328 -3.88 8.89 -11.58
C ASP A 328 -4.53 9.50 -12.84
N PRO A 329 -3.76 9.78 -13.90
CA PRO A 329 -4.30 10.32 -15.15
C PRO A 329 -5.37 9.44 -15.82
N ASN A 330 -5.43 8.15 -15.48
CA ASN A 330 -6.41 7.21 -16.04
C ASN A 330 -7.70 7.12 -15.21
N ASP A 331 -7.77 7.80 -14.07
CA ASP A 331 -8.96 7.85 -13.21
C ASP A 331 -9.48 9.30 -13.10
N PRO A 332 -10.30 9.76 -14.06
CA PRO A 332 -10.83 11.13 -14.06
C PRO A 332 -11.78 11.42 -12.89
N TYR A 333 -12.27 10.40 -12.18
CA TYR A 333 -13.09 10.52 -10.97
C TYR A 333 -12.27 10.28 -9.68
N GLY A 334 -10.95 10.22 -9.84
CA GLY A 334 -9.97 9.99 -8.80
C GLY A 334 -9.58 11.26 -8.05
N SER A 335 -8.65 11.12 -7.10
CA SER A 335 -8.22 12.26 -6.28
C SER A 335 -7.25 13.17 -7.05
N CYS A 336 -7.32 14.47 -6.77
CA CYS A 336 -6.36 15.46 -7.24
C CYS A 336 -5.26 15.70 -6.19
N LYS A 337 -4.09 16.16 -6.64
CA LYS A 337 -2.98 16.63 -5.79
C LYS A 337 -2.58 18.04 -6.21
N PRO A 338 -2.15 18.91 -5.29
CA PRO A 338 -1.56 20.19 -5.68
C PRO A 338 -0.27 19.95 -6.47
N ASP A 339 -0.04 20.77 -7.50
CA ASP A 339 1.17 20.75 -8.34
C ASP A 339 2.35 21.46 -7.67
N PHE A 340 2.13 22.00 -6.47
CA PHE A 340 3.08 22.74 -5.67
C PHE A 340 3.05 22.22 -4.22
N ILE A 341 4.14 22.43 -3.49
CA ILE A 341 4.19 22.12 -2.06
C ILE A 341 3.44 23.23 -1.32
N GLN A 342 2.36 22.86 -0.63
CA GLN A 342 1.63 23.78 0.22
C GLN A 342 2.24 23.77 1.63
N GLY A 343 2.95 24.83 1.99
CA GLY A 343 3.55 24.99 3.31
C GLY A 343 4.48 26.21 3.40
N CYS A 344 4.80 26.62 4.63
CA CYS A 344 5.65 27.79 4.90
C CYS A 344 7.16 27.51 4.82
N GLU A 345 7.58 26.31 4.40
CA GLU A 345 9.00 25.94 4.30
C GLU A 345 9.68 26.60 3.09
N GLU A 346 8.99 26.76 1.96
CA GLU A 346 9.52 27.46 0.78
C GLU A 346 9.48 28.99 0.92
N ASP A 347 8.58 29.54 1.73
CA ASP A 347 8.49 30.99 2.02
C ASP A 347 9.75 31.54 2.71
N LYS A 348 10.58 30.66 3.29
CA LYS A 348 11.87 31.02 3.90
C LYS A 348 13.04 31.05 2.91
N LEU A 349 12.88 30.42 1.75
CA LEU A 349 13.94 30.34 0.71
C LEU A 349 13.87 31.50 -0.29
N SER A 350 12.71 32.13 -0.44
CA SER A 350 12.51 33.31 -1.29
C SER A 350 12.35 34.57 -0.45
N GLN A 351 13.31 35.50 -0.55
CA GLN A 351 13.09 36.88 -0.12
C GLN A 351 12.03 37.53 -1.02
N GLY A 352 10.74 37.32 -0.72
CA GLY A 352 9.65 37.89 -1.48
C GLY A 352 8.29 37.51 -0.91
N LYS A 353 7.65 38.45 -0.21
CA LYS A 353 6.26 38.35 0.27
C LYS A 353 5.28 38.38 -0.92
N ASP A 354 5.26 37.37 -1.79
CA ASP A 354 4.17 37.21 -2.77
C ASP A 354 4.14 35.86 -3.53
N LEU A 355 4.38 34.72 -2.89
CA LEU A 355 4.45 33.42 -3.60
C LEU A 355 3.09 32.84 -3.98
N TYR A 356 2.04 33.21 -3.26
CA TYR A 356 0.70 32.62 -3.41
C TYR A 356 -0.32 33.66 -3.89
N GLU A 357 -1.26 33.21 -4.70
CA GLU A 357 -2.48 33.92 -5.05
C GLU A 357 -3.71 33.11 -4.64
N PHE A 358 -4.88 33.73 -4.68
CA PHE A 358 -6.14 33.03 -4.51
C PHE A 358 -6.83 32.90 -5.87
N GLU A 359 -7.16 31.66 -6.24
CA GLU A 359 -8.21 31.40 -7.21
C GLU A 359 -9.56 31.55 -6.51
N MET A 360 -10.42 32.40 -7.06
CA MET A 360 -11.77 32.60 -6.55
C MET A 360 -12.73 31.65 -7.26
N LEU A 361 -13.39 30.78 -6.50
CA LEU A 361 -14.43 29.88 -6.99
C LEU A 361 -15.76 30.28 -6.35
N ILE A 362 -16.77 30.56 -7.17
CA ILE A 362 -18.10 30.99 -6.70
C ILE A 362 -18.96 29.75 -6.49
N ASN A 363 -19.81 29.77 -5.46
CA ASN A 363 -20.72 28.68 -5.12
C ASN A 363 -19.99 27.34 -4.95
N THR A 364 -18.74 27.35 -4.48
CA THR A 364 -17.94 26.14 -4.31
C THR A 364 -17.60 25.94 -2.84
N ASP A 365 -17.68 24.71 -2.35
CA ASP A 365 -17.36 24.34 -0.96
C ASP A 365 -16.80 22.91 -0.90
N TRP A 366 -16.11 22.59 0.20
CA TRP A 366 -15.65 21.25 0.58
C TRP A 366 -16.17 20.94 2.00
N PRO A 367 -17.46 20.58 2.14
CA PRO A 367 -18.08 20.37 3.44
C PRO A 367 -17.32 19.35 4.31
N TYR A 368 -17.33 19.59 5.63
CA TYR A 368 -16.65 18.81 6.66
C TYR A 368 -15.11 18.82 6.65
N SER A 369 -14.48 19.54 5.70
CA SER A 369 -13.02 19.77 5.70
C SER A 369 -12.59 21.01 6.51
N ASP A 370 -13.52 21.63 7.23
CA ASP A 370 -13.28 22.83 8.05
C ASP A 370 -12.51 22.49 9.32
N TYR A 371 -11.45 23.24 9.62
CA TYR A 371 -10.73 23.11 10.90
C TYR A 371 -10.85 24.36 11.78
N VAL A 372 -11.27 25.49 11.21
CA VAL A 372 -11.47 26.76 11.92
C VAL A 372 -12.65 27.52 11.31
N LEU A 373 -13.51 28.08 12.16
CA LEU A 373 -14.53 29.08 11.82
C LEU A 373 -14.21 30.39 12.53
N GLN A 374 -14.19 31.50 11.79
CA GLN A 374 -13.95 32.85 12.33
C GLN A 374 -15.12 33.78 12.01
N ARG A 375 -15.65 34.42 13.06
CA ARG A 375 -16.75 35.39 13.00
C ARG A 375 -16.59 36.43 14.12
N PRO A 376 -16.86 37.72 13.89
CA PRO A 376 -17.11 38.34 12.58
C PRO A 376 -15.79 38.54 11.80
N PHE A 377 -15.82 38.35 10.49
CA PHE A 377 -14.68 38.51 9.59
C PHE A 377 -15.12 39.22 8.30
N THR A 378 -14.30 40.11 7.75
CA THR A 378 -14.51 40.64 6.40
C THR A 378 -13.93 39.68 5.36
N GLU A 379 -14.33 39.85 4.08
CA GLU A 379 -13.77 39.05 2.98
C GLU A 379 -12.24 39.16 2.92
N ASP A 380 -11.69 40.39 3.04
CA ASP A 380 -10.25 40.62 2.96
C ASP A 380 -9.50 40.05 4.17
N ASN A 381 -10.06 40.18 5.37
CA ASN A 381 -9.48 39.55 6.56
C ASN A 381 -9.49 38.02 6.42
N CYS A 382 -10.51 37.44 5.79
CA CYS A 382 -10.60 36.00 5.57
C CYS A 382 -9.50 35.50 4.64
N LYS A 383 -9.25 36.22 3.53
CA LYS A 383 -8.12 35.95 2.63
C LYS A 383 -6.79 36.06 3.37
N GLN A 384 -6.56 37.15 4.11
CA GLN A 384 -5.30 37.39 4.81
C GLN A 384 -5.03 36.32 5.89
N SER A 385 -6.03 35.99 6.71
CA SER A 385 -5.94 34.95 7.76
C SER A 385 -5.60 33.57 7.19
N CYS A 386 -6.04 33.26 5.97
CA CYS A 386 -5.65 32.02 5.28
C CYS A 386 -4.28 32.13 4.60
N MET A 387 -3.92 33.33 4.10
CA MET A 387 -2.61 33.55 3.51
C MET A 387 -1.48 33.36 4.52
N GLU A 388 -1.69 33.84 5.75
CA GLU A 388 -0.76 33.75 6.88
C GLU A 388 -0.77 32.37 7.58
N ASP A 389 -1.77 31.55 7.32
CA ASP A 389 -1.90 30.22 7.92
C ASP A 389 -1.33 29.14 6.97
N CYS A 390 -0.22 28.53 7.39
CA CYS A 390 0.47 27.49 6.64
C CYS A 390 -0.38 26.24 6.36
N MET A 391 -1.39 25.98 7.20
CA MET A 391 -2.29 24.82 7.06
C MET A 391 -3.51 25.15 6.19
N CYS A 392 -3.76 26.42 5.89
CA CYS A 392 -4.94 26.84 5.16
C CYS A 392 -4.75 26.62 3.66
N ALA A 393 -5.60 25.75 3.10
CA ALA A 393 -5.68 25.49 1.68
C ALA A 393 -6.79 26.29 0.99
N VAL A 394 -7.94 26.41 1.66
CA VAL A 394 -9.11 27.13 1.16
C VAL A 394 -9.71 27.96 2.29
N ALA A 395 -10.07 29.20 1.97
CA ALA A 395 -10.93 30.03 2.81
C ALA A 395 -12.29 30.22 2.15
N ILE A 396 -13.37 29.83 2.83
CA ILE A 396 -14.73 30.07 2.37
C ILE A 396 -15.28 31.30 3.08
N PHE A 397 -15.75 32.29 2.32
CA PHE A 397 -16.46 33.44 2.83
C PHE A 397 -17.93 33.40 2.38
N ARG A 398 -18.86 33.37 3.34
CA ARG A 398 -20.31 33.39 3.09
C ARG A 398 -21.04 34.07 4.24
N LEU A 399 -22.34 34.31 4.08
CA LEU A 399 -23.23 34.92 5.08
C LEU A 399 -22.84 36.36 5.52
N GLY A 400 -21.92 37.02 4.80
CA GLY A 400 -21.57 38.43 5.01
C GLY A 400 -20.51 38.70 6.10
N ASP A 401 -20.30 37.78 7.05
CA ASP A 401 -19.36 37.98 8.16
C ASP A 401 -18.56 36.73 8.55
N SER A 402 -18.67 35.66 7.77
CA SER A 402 -18.25 34.32 8.21
C SER A 402 -17.16 33.74 7.32
N CYS A 403 -16.04 33.34 7.95
CA CYS A 403 -14.87 32.76 7.29
C CYS A 403 -14.62 31.33 7.80
N TRP A 404 -14.60 30.34 6.90
CA TRP A 404 -14.20 28.97 7.23
C TRP A 404 -12.86 28.65 6.57
N LYS A 405 -11.91 28.15 7.36
CA LYS A 405 -10.61 27.69 6.84
C LYS A 405 -10.60 26.17 6.75
N LYS A 406 -10.09 25.67 5.63
CA LYS A 406 -10.00 24.24 5.31
C LYS A 406 -8.56 23.83 5.04
N LYS A 407 -8.22 22.59 5.38
CA LYS A 407 -6.87 22.01 5.23
C LYS A 407 -6.92 20.78 4.33
N LEU A 408 -5.83 20.50 3.62
CA LEU A 408 -5.68 19.28 2.83
C LEU A 408 -5.66 18.01 3.71
N PRO A 409 -6.10 16.85 3.19
CA PRO A 409 -6.84 16.69 1.94
C PRO A 409 -8.30 17.17 2.08
N LEU A 410 -8.85 17.78 1.03
CA LEU A 410 -10.22 18.30 1.00
C LEU A 410 -11.18 17.23 0.46
N SER A 411 -12.24 16.91 1.19
CA SER A 411 -13.31 15.99 0.76
C SER A 411 -14.58 16.73 0.34
N ASN A 412 -15.46 16.04 -0.39
CA ASN A 412 -16.80 16.54 -0.77
C ASN A 412 -16.77 17.84 -1.61
N GLY A 413 -15.73 18.07 -2.39
CA GLY A 413 -15.64 19.29 -3.21
C GLY A 413 -16.74 19.34 -4.23
N ARG A 414 -17.45 20.48 -4.29
CA ARG A 414 -18.63 20.62 -5.14
C ARG A 414 -18.98 22.05 -5.48
N VAL A 415 -19.67 22.21 -6.60
CA VAL A 415 -20.43 23.42 -6.92
C VAL A 415 -21.86 23.27 -6.38
N ASP A 416 -22.28 24.20 -5.53
CA ASP A 416 -23.56 24.21 -4.83
C ASP A 416 -24.18 25.62 -4.89
N THR A 417 -25.17 25.78 -5.77
CA THR A 417 -25.85 27.06 -6.01
C THR A 417 -26.66 27.54 -4.81
N SER A 418 -26.99 26.66 -3.85
CA SER A 418 -27.69 27.03 -2.62
C SER A 418 -26.84 27.90 -1.68
N LEU A 419 -25.53 28.00 -1.94
CA LEU A 419 -24.60 28.86 -1.20
C LEU A 419 -24.80 30.36 -1.48
N ASN A 420 -25.72 30.75 -2.37
CA ASN A 420 -26.14 32.14 -2.62
C ASN A 420 -24.97 33.12 -2.86
N GLY A 421 -24.00 32.73 -3.69
CA GLY A 421 -22.84 33.56 -4.01
C GLY A 421 -21.69 33.46 -3.00
N GLY A 422 -21.67 32.41 -2.18
CA GLY A 422 -20.51 32.08 -1.33
C GLY A 422 -19.23 31.99 -2.16
N LYS A 423 -18.13 32.52 -1.62
CA LYS A 423 -16.84 32.60 -2.32
C LYS A 423 -15.83 31.67 -1.64
N ALA A 424 -15.25 30.77 -2.41
CA ALA A 424 -14.09 29.99 -2.00
C ALA A 424 -12.83 30.65 -2.56
N PHE A 425 -11.86 30.91 -1.69
CA PHE A 425 -10.53 31.39 -2.04
C PHE A 425 -9.58 30.22 -1.91
N LEU A 426 -9.29 29.56 -3.03
CA LEU A 426 -8.34 28.45 -3.11
C LEU A 426 -6.92 29.02 -3.24
N LYS A 427 -6.06 28.72 -2.28
CA LYS A 427 -4.67 29.17 -2.25
C LYS A 427 -3.87 28.40 -3.30
N VAL A 428 -3.33 29.09 -4.30
CA VAL A 428 -2.52 28.54 -5.39
C VAL A 428 -1.22 29.34 -5.53
N ARG A 429 -0.18 28.78 -6.17
CA ARG A 429 1.11 29.49 -6.36
C ARG A 429 1.07 30.39 -7.60
N LYS A 430 1.59 31.63 -7.51
CA LYS A 430 1.62 32.61 -8.62
C LYS A 430 2.54 32.19 -9.77
N GLU A 431 3.69 31.62 -9.44
CA GLU A 431 4.62 31.14 -10.44
C GLU A 431 4.33 29.68 -10.74
N LYS A 432 4.26 29.35 -12.04
CA LYS A 432 4.58 28.01 -12.53
C LYS A 432 6.06 27.76 -12.24
N PHE A 433 6.41 27.55 -10.98
CA PHE A 433 7.43 26.57 -10.69
C PHE A 433 6.85 25.26 -11.22
N SER A 434 7.15 24.98 -12.49
CA SER A 434 7.68 23.68 -12.79
C SER A 434 8.79 23.47 -11.78
N ILE A 435 8.43 22.90 -10.62
CA ILE A 435 9.16 21.71 -10.25
C ILE A 435 8.98 20.87 -11.50
N VAL A 436 9.97 20.96 -12.40
CA VAL A 436 10.38 19.78 -13.11
C VAL A 436 10.59 18.82 -11.96
N SER A 437 9.53 18.10 -11.58
CA SER A 437 9.67 16.75 -11.06
C SER A 437 10.62 16.21 -12.09
N PRO A 438 11.92 15.99 -11.75
CA PRO A 438 12.93 15.64 -12.73
C PRO A 438 12.26 14.62 -13.61
N SER A 439 11.95 15.06 -14.83
CA SER A 439 11.04 14.34 -15.71
C SER A 439 11.61 12.95 -15.71
N PHE A 440 10.80 11.98 -15.27
CA PHE A 440 11.20 10.59 -15.18
C PHE A 440 12.08 10.30 -16.40
N ILE A 441 13.37 10.03 -16.19
CA ILE A 441 14.16 9.36 -17.22
C ILE A 441 13.75 7.89 -17.11
N THR A 442 12.48 7.63 -17.40
CA THR A 442 12.01 6.32 -17.81
C THR A 442 11.92 6.38 -19.33
N ARG A 443 12.54 5.38 -19.92
CA ARG A 443 12.63 5.15 -21.35
C ARG A 443 11.26 4.76 -21.90
N GLN A 444 10.32 5.70 -22.02
CA GLN A 444 9.08 5.50 -22.77
C GLN A 444 8.34 6.83 -23.02
N ASN A 445 8.56 7.41 -24.20
CA ASN A 445 7.53 7.88 -25.13
C ASN A 445 8.18 8.65 -26.28
N GLN A 446 8.04 8.11 -27.49
CA GLN A 446 8.73 8.58 -28.69
C GLN A 446 7.91 9.58 -29.52
N GLU A 447 6.83 10.17 -29.00
CA GLU A 447 5.87 10.90 -29.85
C GLU A 447 5.60 12.37 -29.49
N THR A 448 6.43 13.05 -28.67
CA THR A 448 6.17 14.48 -28.41
C THR A 448 7.43 15.33 -28.23
N LEU A 449 8.18 15.52 -29.33
CA LEU A 449 9.10 16.66 -29.47
C LEU A 449 9.34 16.97 -30.96
N LYS A 450 8.46 17.81 -31.53
CA LYS A 450 8.74 18.58 -32.75
C LYS A 450 8.72 20.07 -32.39
N LEU A 451 9.83 20.76 -32.71
CA LEU A 451 10.30 22.13 -32.39
C LEU A 451 11.25 22.13 -31.18
N VAL A 452 12.56 22.40 -31.27
CA VAL A 452 13.40 23.16 -32.21
C VAL A 452 14.72 22.38 -32.42
N GLY A 453 15.33 22.51 -33.60
CA GLY A 453 16.28 21.56 -34.16
C GLY A 453 17.51 21.17 -33.32
N PHE A 454 17.66 19.86 -33.13
CA PHE A 454 18.94 19.17 -33.19
C PHE A 454 18.73 17.88 -34.00
N GLY A 455 18.91 18.00 -35.32
CA GLY A 455 19.23 16.85 -36.14
C GLY A 455 20.68 16.46 -35.88
N LEU A 456 20.93 15.15 -35.77
CA LEU A 456 22.23 14.48 -35.65
C LEU A 456 22.88 14.60 -34.27
N PHE A 457 22.66 13.62 -33.38
CA PHE A 457 23.65 12.81 -32.66
C PHE A 457 22.91 11.85 -31.72
N GLY A 458 23.26 10.56 -31.74
CA GLY A 458 22.53 9.50 -31.04
C GLY A 458 22.49 9.65 -29.51
N GLY A 459 21.61 8.86 -28.87
CA GLY A 459 21.30 8.89 -27.43
C GLY A 459 22.46 8.70 -26.43
N SER A 460 23.71 8.65 -26.89
CA SER A 460 24.91 8.73 -26.04
C SER A 460 25.30 10.16 -25.68
N ALA A 461 25.02 11.17 -26.52
CA ALA A 461 25.41 12.56 -26.23
C ALA A 461 24.59 13.20 -25.10
N PHE A 462 23.33 12.79 -24.93
CA PHE A 462 22.44 13.31 -23.88
C PHE A 462 22.78 12.79 -22.48
N LEU A 463 23.24 11.53 -22.38
CA LEU A 463 23.69 10.95 -21.10
C LEU A 463 25.04 11.56 -20.65
N ASN A 464 25.96 11.79 -21.60
CA ASN A 464 27.25 12.46 -21.33
C ASN A 464 27.07 13.85 -20.70
N LEU A 465 26.03 14.58 -21.09
CA LEU A 465 25.72 15.89 -20.52
C LEU A 465 25.27 15.80 -19.05
N ILE A 466 24.62 14.70 -18.64
CA ILE A 466 24.16 14.49 -17.26
C ILE A 466 25.34 14.20 -16.34
N PHE A 467 26.25 13.31 -16.74
CA PHE A 467 27.46 13.01 -15.95
C PHE A 467 28.34 14.26 -15.79
N ILE A 468 28.64 14.96 -16.89
CA ILE A 468 29.42 16.21 -16.86
C ILE A 468 28.73 17.27 -15.99
N GLY A 469 27.39 17.32 -16.03
CA GLY A 469 26.60 18.19 -15.16
C GLY A 469 26.76 17.88 -13.67
N LEU A 470 26.73 16.60 -13.29
CA LEU A 470 26.90 16.15 -11.91
C LEU A 470 28.36 16.28 -11.43
N GLU A 471 29.34 16.00 -12.28
CA GLU A 471 30.75 16.26 -12.01
C GLU A 471 30.97 17.75 -11.71
N LYS A 472 30.41 18.63 -12.55
CA LYS A 472 30.48 20.08 -12.30
C LYS A 472 29.74 20.50 -11.03
N ALA A 473 28.54 19.98 -10.79
CA ALA A 473 27.75 20.31 -9.60
C ALA A 473 28.47 19.90 -8.31
N THR A 474 29.25 18.82 -8.34
CA THR A 474 30.04 18.30 -7.20
C THR A 474 31.48 18.82 -7.17
N ASN A 475 31.82 19.81 -8.01
CA ASN A 475 33.18 20.33 -8.18
C ASN A 475 34.24 19.23 -8.41
N GLY A 476 33.92 18.24 -9.25
CA GLY A 476 34.79 17.09 -9.50
C GLY A 476 34.75 16.04 -8.39
N PHE A 477 33.63 15.90 -7.69
CA PHE A 477 33.46 15.00 -6.55
C PHE A 477 34.44 15.30 -5.39
N GLU A 478 34.57 16.57 -5.01
CA GLU A 478 35.55 17.03 -4.02
C GLU A 478 35.08 16.85 -2.56
N GLU A 479 33.86 17.30 -2.23
CA GLU A 479 33.33 17.28 -0.85
C GLU A 479 32.63 15.95 -0.56
N GLU A 480 33.36 15.00 0.06
CA GLU A 480 32.82 13.73 0.54
C GLU A 480 31.97 13.93 1.80
N LEU A 481 30.69 13.57 1.72
CA LEU A 481 29.75 13.56 2.85
C LEU A 481 29.80 12.26 3.63
N GLY A 482 30.19 11.16 2.98
CA GLY A 482 30.32 9.85 3.62
C GLY A 482 30.62 8.74 2.63
N ARG A 483 31.10 7.61 3.16
CA ARG A 483 31.50 6.44 2.38
C ARG A 483 30.93 5.18 2.99
N GLY A 484 30.19 4.43 2.18
CA GLY A 484 29.63 3.13 2.52
C GLY A 484 30.33 1.99 1.80
N ALA A 485 29.85 0.77 2.03
CA ALA A 485 30.33 -0.44 1.35
C ALA A 485 30.10 -0.42 -0.17
N PHE A 486 29.16 0.42 -0.63
CA PHE A 486 28.64 0.38 -1.98
C PHE A 486 28.97 1.64 -2.80
N GLY A 487 29.55 2.66 -2.18
CA GLY A 487 29.87 3.90 -2.86
C GLY A 487 30.23 5.04 -1.94
N VAL A 488 30.55 6.18 -2.55
CA VAL A 488 30.90 7.43 -1.88
C VAL A 488 29.82 8.46 -2.17
N VAL A 489 29.40 9.20 -1.16
CA VAL A 489 28.41 10.27 -1.29
C VAL A 489 29.14 11.60 -1.28
N TYR A 490 28.89 12.40 -2.30
CA TYR A 490 29.47 13.73 -2.48
C TYR A 490 28.41 14.80 -2.38
N LYS A 491 28.77 15.97 -1.85
CA LYS A 491 27.90 17.13 -1.91
C LYS A 491 27.97 17.74 -3.30
N GLY A 492 26.82 18.14 -3.82
CA GLY A 492 26.74 18.94 -5.03
C GLY A 492 25.91 20.19 -4.79
N THR A 493 26.14 21.20 -5.61
CA THR A 493 25.31 22.39 -5.68
C THR A 493 24.87 22.61 -7.13
N ILE A 494 23.56 22.58 -7.36
CA ILE A 494 22.97 22.93 -8.66
C ILE A 494 22.58 24.41 -8.60
N ASN A 495 23.19 25.21 -9.47
CA ASN A 495 22.86 26.63 -9.61
C ASN A 495 21.74 26.79 -10.64
N MET A 496 20.57 27.26 -10.20
CA MET A 496 19.47 27.64 -11.08
C MET A 496 19.16 29.13 -10.89
N GLY A 497 19.76 29.98 -11.72
CA GLY A 497 19.60 31.43 -11.62
C GLY A 497 20.20 31.98 -10.32
N LEU A 498 19.36 32.50 -9.42
CA LEU A 498 19.75 33.04 -8.11
C LEU A 498 19.67 32.01 -6.97
N SER A 499 19.10 30.83 -7.21
CA SER A 499 18.91 29.79 -6.20
C SER A 499 20.00 28.72 -6.29
N HIS A 500 20.51 28.31 -5.12
CA HIS A 500 21.49 27.24 -4.96
C HIS A 500 20.81 26.04 -4.32
N ILE A 501 20.68 24.93 -5.04
CA ILE A 501 20.09 23.69 -4.53
C ILE A 501 21.22 22.76 -4.12
N HIS A 502 21.30 22.41 -2.84
CA HIS A 502 22.23 21.40 -2.36
C HIS A 502 21.68 19.99 -2.62
N ILE A 503 22.53 19.13 -3.16
CA ILE A 503 22.23 17.73 -3.48
C ILE A 503 23.28 16.82 -2.84
N ALA A 504 22.91 15.56 -2.64
CA ALA A 504 23.84 14.49 -2.29
C ALA A 504 23.94 13.51 -3.46
N VAL A 505 25.14 13.31 -3.99
CA VAL A 505 25.41 12.43 -5.14
C VAL A 505 26.16 11.20 -4.66
N LYS A 506 25.46 10.06 -4.56
CA LYS A 506 26.04 8.75 -4.25
C LYS A 506 26.60 8.13 -5.52
N ARG A 507 27.93 8.04 -5.61
CA ARG A 507 28.66 7.37 -6.68
C ARG A 507 29.02 5.96 -6.24
N LEU A 508 28.44 4.97 -6.92
CA LEU A 508 28.68 3.56 -6.58
C LEU A 508 30.01 3.10 -7.16
N ASN A 509 30.92 2.65 -6.29
CA ASN A 509 32.28 2.25 -6.64
C ASN A 509 32.56 0.87 -6.04
N ASN A 510 32.55 -0.20 -6.84
CA ASN A 510 32.97 -1.54 -6.42
C ASN A 510 33.67 -2.30 -7.57
N PHE A 511 34.47 -3.32 -7.25
CA PHE A 511 35.27 -4.10 -8.20
C PHE A 511 34.44 -5.16 -8.96
N VAL A 512 33.20 -5.44 -8.54
CA VAL A 512 32.33 -6.46 -9.14
C VAL A 512 31.10 -5.83 -9.80
N LEU A 513 31.15 -5.65 -11.13
CA LEU A 513 30.11 -4.98 -11.93
C LEU A 513 28.69 -5.53 -11.71
N LYS A 514 28.53 -6.84 -11.50
CA LYS A 514 27.21 -7.48 -11.33
C LYS A 514 26.50 -7.09 -10.02
N GLU A 515 27.25 -6.84 -8.94
CA GLU A 515 26.65 -6.47 -7.66
C GLU A 515 26.24 -5.00 -7.65
N ILE A 516 27.06 -4.13 -8.25
CA ILE A 516 26.77 -2.70 -8.43
C ILE A 516 25.48 -2.53 -9.22
N GLU A 517 25.35 -3.22 -10.36
CA GLU A 517 24.14 -3.11 -11.18
C GLU A 517 22.89 -3.57 -10.43
N LYS A 518 23.00 -4.63 -9.64
CA LYS A 518 21.88 -5.16 -8.87
C LYS A 518 21.44 -4.15 -7.82
N GLU A 519 22.38 -3.55 -7.10
CA GLU A 519 22.09 -2.57 -6.06
C GLU A 519 21.56 -1.27 -6.63
N PHE A 520 22.20 -0.74 -7.67
CA PHE A 520 21.75 0.46 -8.38
C PHE A 520 20.31 0.30 -8.88
N LYS A 521 20.01 -0.80 -9.58
CA LYS A 521 18.66 -1.09 -10.06
C LYS A 521 17.68 -1.28 -8.90
N ASN A 522 18.10 -1.92 -7.82
CA ASN A 522 17.25 -2.12 -6.65
C ASN A 522 16.89 -0.79 -5.99
N GLU A 523 17.88 0.07 -5.77
CA GLU A 523 17.68 1.39 -5.18
C GLU A 523 16.77 2.24 -6.06
N VAL A 524 17.05 2.37 -7.37
CA VAL A 524 16.19 3.10 -8.33
C VAL A 524 14.75 2.54 -8.35
N ASN A 525 14.58 1.22 -8.38
CA ASN A 525 13.26 0.60 -8.47
C ASN A 525 12.44 0.74 -7.18
N VAL A 526 13.08 0.65 -6.01
CA VAL A 526 12.41 0.71 -4.71
C VAL A 526 12.11 2.16 -4.35
N ILE A 527 13.12 3.03 -4.29
CA ILE A 527 12.94 4.41 -3.82
C ILE A 527 12.18 5.27 -4.83
N GLY A 528 12.32 4.98 -6.14
CA GLY A 528 11.65 5.72 -7.21
C GLY A 528 10.12 5.59 -7.19
N GLN A 529 9.59 4.59 -6.48
CA GLN A 529 8.15 4.35 -6.32
C GLN A 529 7.63 4.79 -4.95
N THR A 530 8.49 5.32 -4.08
CA THR A 530 8.14 5.68 -2.70
C THR A 530 8.20 7.19 -2.49
N HIS A 531 7.23 7.74 -1.75
CA HIS A 531 7.22 9.14 -1.37
C HIS A 531 6.62 9.31 0.02
N HIS A 532 7.47 9.58 1.01
CA HIS A 532 7.05 9.79 2.39
C HIS A 532 8.05 10.68 3.14
N LYS A 533 7.54 11.54 4.04
CA LYS A 533 8.34 12.55 4.77
C LYS A 533 9.44 11.99 5.68
N ASN A 534 9.37 10.70 6.02
CA ASN A 534 10.37 10.00 6.83
C ASN A 534 11.26 9.06 5.98
N LEU A 535 11.29 9.24 4.66
CA LEU A 535 12.21 8.58 3.73
C LEU A 535 13.00 9.66 2.97
N VAL A 536 14.25 9.38 2.62
CA VAL A 536 15.07 10.27 1.79
C VAL A 536 14.61 10.18 0.34
N ARG A 537 14.38 11.32 -0.29
CA ARG A 537 13.92 11.39 -1.68
C ARG A 537 15.07 11.24 -2.67
N LEU A 538 14.96 10.26 -3.57
CA LEU A 538 15.76 10.21 -4.78
C LEU A 538 15.25 11.27 -5.76
N LEU A 539 16.14 12.17 -6.16
CA LEU A 539 15.90 13.21 -7.17
C LEU A 539 16.22 12.71 -8.58
N GLY A 540 17.17 11.79 -8.74
CA GLY A 540 17.50 11.25 -10.06
C GLY A 540 18.66 10.27 -10.02
N PHE A 541 19.08 9.81 -11.19
CA PHE A 541 20.21 8.89 -11.34
C PHE A 541 20.96 9.15 -12.66
N CYS A 542 22.20 8.69 -12.73
CA CYS A 542 23.01 8.63 -13.94
C CYS A 542 23.44 7.18 -14.18
N GLU A 543 23.12 6.66 -15.37
CA GLU A 543 23.58 5.38 -15.88
C GLU A 543 24.35 5.62 -17.18
N GLU A 544 25.67 5.83 -17.06
CA GLU A 544 26.54 6.13 -18.19
C GLU A 544 27.81 5.30 -18.15
N GLY A 545 28.03 4.45 -19.17
CA GLY A 545 29.19 3.56 -19.20
C GLY A 545 29.28 2.71 -17.92
N SER A 546 30.40 2.82 -17.19
CA SER A 546 30.60 2.19 -15.87
C SER A 546 30.11 3.03 -14.69
N GLU A 547 29.73 4.29 -14.92
CA GLU A 547 29.29 5.21 -13.87
C GLU A 547 27.85 4.90 -13.46
N ARG A 548 27.64 4.83 -12.15
CA ARG A 548 26.34 4.64 -11.51
C ARG A 548 26.23 5.67 -10.39
N LEU A 549 25.52 6.76 -10.67
CA LEU A 549 25.31 7.86 -9.74
C LEU A 549 23.83 7.91 -9.32
N LEU A 550 23.57 8.12 -8.04
CA LEU A 550 22.25 8.35 -7.48
C LEU A 550 22.24 9.74 -6.83
N VAL A 551 21.22 10.54 -7.14
CA VAL A 551 21.12 11.93 -6.69
C VAL A 551 19.96 12.05 -5.72
N TYR A 552 20.24 12.50 -4.50
CA TYR A 552 19.28 12.68 -3.42
C TYR A 552 19.19 14.14 -2.98
N GLU A 553 18.12 14.47 -2.28
CA GLU A 553 18.08 15.68 -1.46
C GLU A 553 19.20 15.66 -0.40
N TYR A 554 19.80 16.81 -0.15
CA TYR A 554 20.84 16.96 0.85
C TYR A 554 20.25 17.02 2.27
N MET A 555 20.89 16.33 3.21
CA MET A 555 20.49 16.26 4.62
C MET A 555 21.54 16.97 5.47
N SER A 556 21.23 18.20 5.92
CA SER A 556 22.24 19.10 6.51
C SER A 556 22.78 18.66 7.87
N ASN A 557 21.98 17.95 8.67
CA ASN A 557 22.37 17.46 9.99
C ASN A 557 23.01 16.06 9.94
N GLY A 558 23.32 15.55 8.75
CA GLY A 558 24.06 14.31 8.57
C GLY A 558 23.29 13.07 9.05
N THR A 559 24.01 12.11 9.62
CA THR A 559 23.45 10.82 10.06
C THR A 559 23.01 10.87 11.52
N LEU A 560 22.09 9.99 11.90
CA LEU A 560 21.74 9.77 13.30
C LEU A 560 22.93 9.21 14.10
N ALA A 561 23.81 8.41 13.47
CA ALA A 561 25.02 7.91 14.12
C ALA A 561 25.92 9.05 14.62
N SER A 562 26.12 10.09 13.81
CA SER A 562 26.91 11.28 14.19
C SER A 562 26.24 12.12 15.27
N LEU A 563 24.91 12.05 15.41
CA LEU A 563 24.19 12.74 16.47
C LEU A 563 24.24 11.96 17.80
N LEU A 564 24.05 10.63 17.76
CA LEU A 564 23.95 9.80 18.97
C LEU A 564 25.29 9.52 19.63
N PHE A 565 26.34 9.30 18.84
CA PHE A 565 27.65 8.83 19.35
C PHE A 565 28.68 9.95 19.43
N ASN A 566 28.22 11.19 19.57
CA ASN A 566 29.06 12.37 19.82
C ASN A 566 29.19 12.61 21.32
N ASP A 567 30.12 13.48 21.72
CA ASP A 567 30.40 13.76 23.14
C ASP A 567 29.19 14.35 23.90
N SER A 568 28.30 15.06 23.18
CA SER A 568 27.07 15.61 23.73
C SER A 568 25.86 14.77 23.36
N LYS A 569 25.17 14.19 24.36
CA LYS A 569 23.93 13.45 24.12
C LYS A 569 22.80 14.41 23.68
N PRO A 570 22.01 14.08 22.64
CA PRO A 570 20.87 14.90 22.22
C PRO A 570 19.77 14.93 23.29
N SER A 571 18.91 15.95 23.31
CA SER A 571 17.83 16.03 24.31
C SER A 571 16.87 14.84 24.25
N TRP A 572 16.30 14.47 25.38
CA TRP A 572 15.42 13.31 25.50
C TRP A 572 14.18 13.44 24.61
N ASN A 573 13.65 14.66 24.44
CA ASN A 573 12.55 14.93 23.53
C ASN A 573 12.93 14.70 22.05
N LEU A 574 14.14 15.12 21.66
CA LEU A 574 14.61 14.93 20.29
C LEU A 574 14.76 13.45 19.94
N ARG A 575 15.32 12.65 20.87
CA ARG A 575 15.42 11.19 20.74
C ARG A 575 14.06 10.54 20.50
N GLN A 576 13.05 10.92 21.29
CA GLN A 576 11.67 10.43 21.13
C GLN A 576 11.09 10.79 19.75
N ARG A 577 11.28 12.03 19.29
CA ARG A 577 10.79 12.48 17.98
C ARG A 577 11.44 11.72 16.83
N ILE A 578 12.74 11.49 16.91
CA ILE A 578 13.51 10.71 15.93
C ILE A 578 13.00 9.27 15.88
N ALA A 579 12.90 8.59 17.03
CA ALA A 579 12.37 7.23 17.11
C ALA A 579 10.98 7.11 16.49
N PHE A 580 10.10 8.08 16.78
CA PHE A 580 8.76 8.12 16.21
C PHE A 580 8.75 8.33 14.69
N GLY A 581 9.62 9.21 14.18
CA GLY A 581 9.78 9.45 12.74
C GLY A 581 10.24 8.21 11.99
N ILE A 582 11.23 7.50 12.53
CA ILE A 582 11.75 6.24 11.94
C ILE A 582 10.64 5.19 11.92
N ALA A 583 9.90 5.01 13.04
CA ALA A 583 8.82 4.04 13.11
C ALA A 583 7.73 4.31 12.05
N ARG A 584 7.36 5.58 11.84
CA ARG A 584 6.42 5.98 10.77
C ARG A 584 6.95 5.70 9.36
N GLY A 585 8.24 5.94 9.12
CA GLY A 585 8.87 5.59 7.85
C GLY A 585 8.76 4.08 7.56
N LEU A 586 8.98 3.25 8.57
CA LEU A 586 8.86 1.80 8.45
C LEU A 586 7.41 1.31 8.28
N VAL A 587 6.42 1.92 8.96
CA VAL A 587 5.00 1.64 8.70
C VAL A 587 4.66 1.86 7.23
N TYR A 588 5.12 2.98 6.68
CA TYR A 588 4.88 3.28 5.28
C TYR A 588 5.46 2.20 4.35
N LEU A 589 6.70 1.77 4.57
CA LEU A 589 7.34 0.71 3.76
C LEU A 589 6.65 -0.65 3.91
N HIS A 590 6.22 -1.00 5.12
CA HIS A 590 5.69 -2.33 5.42
C HIS A 590 4.20 -2.48 5.12
N GLU A 591 3.42 -1.40 5.24
CA GLU A 591 1.96 -1.49 5.36
C GLU A 591 1.20 -0.50 4.46
N ASP A 592 1.74 0.68 4.17
CA ASP A 592 1.02 1.71 3.39
C ASP A 592 1.47 1.79 1.90
N CYS A 593 2.60 1.17 1.54
CA CYS A 593 3.03 1.06 0.14
C CYS A 593 2.20 0.02 -0.64
N SER A 594 1.93 0.29 -1.92
CA SER A 594 1.22 -0.65 -2.82
C SER A 594 1.94 -1.99 -2.97
N THR A 595 3.27 -1.96 -2.89
CA THR A 595 4.14 -3.13 -2.80
C THR A 595 4.84 -3.11 -1.45
N GLN A 596 4.73 -4.18 -0.67
CA GLN A 596 5.37 -4.28 0.63
C GLN A 596 6.90 -4.33 0.47
N ILE A 597 7.62 -3.43 1.15
CA ILE A 597 9.07 -3.27 1.05
C ILE A 597 9.73 -3.64 2.38
N ILE A 598 10.69 -4.55 2.37
CA ILE A 598 11.58 -4.82 3.52
C ILE A 598 12.89 -4.06 3.27
N HIS A 599 13.27 -3.14 4.16
CA HIS A 599 14.45 -2.30 4.03
C HIS A 599 15.77 -3.07 4.12
N CYS A 600 15.86 -4.05 5.03
CA CYS A 600 16.98 -4.97 5.21
C CYS A 600 18.28 -4.37 5.82
N ASP A 601 18.41 -3.05 5.94
CA ASP A 601 19.60 -2.42 6.54
C ASP A 601 19.27 -1.19 7.41
N ILE A 602 18.37 -1.35 8.37
CA ILE A 602 18.02 -0.28 9.33
C ILE A 602 19.09 -0.19 10.42
N LYS A 603 19.73 0.98 10.52
CA LYS A 603 20.81 1.31 11.46
C LYS A 603 21.01 2.84 11.55
N PRO A 604 21.70 3.38 12.58
CA PRO A 604 21.86 4.83 12.75
C PRO A 604 22.53 5.53 11.56
N GLN A 605 23.41 4.85 10.83
CA GLN A 605 24.11 5.43 9.67
C GLN A 605 23.19 5.65 8.47
N ASN A 606 22.10 4.88 8.37
CA ASN A 606 21.14 4.95 7.28
C ASN A 606 19.92 5.81 7.63
N ILE A 607 19.91 6.43 8.83
CA ILE A 607 18.92 7.45 9.19
C ILE A 607 19.58 8.81 9.04
N LEU A 608 19.11 9.61 8.08
CA LEU A 608 19.58 10.98 7.88
C LEU A 608 18.65 11.98 8.57
N LEU A 609 19.19 13.16 8.86
CA LEU A 609 18.51 14.22 9.58
C LEU A 609 18.45 15.48 8.70
N ASP A 610 17.23 15.97 8.45
CA ASP A 610 17.03 17.24 7.76
C ASP A 610 17.31 18.44 8.69
N ASP A 611 17.17 19.66 8.16
CA ASP A 611 17.44 20.93 8.86
C ASP A 611 16.71 21.07 10.22
N TYR A 612 15.60 20.34 10.40
CA TYR A 612 14.78 20.36 11.61
C TYR A 612 14.95 19.12 12.49
N PHE A 613 15.98 18.32 12.23
CA PHE A 613 16.25 17.02 12.85
C PHE A 613 15.11 16.00 12.70
N ASN A 614 14.33 16.10 11.61
CA ASN A 614 13.40 15.02 11.30
C ASN A 614 14.15 13.84 10.69
N ALA A 615 13.87 12.64 11.18
CA ALA A 615 14.50 11.42 10.72
C ALA A 615 13.96 10.97 9.35
N ARG A 616 14.88 10.66 8.44
CA ARG A 616 14.60 10.11 7.11
C ARG A 616 15.41 8.85 6.85
N ILE A 617 14.72 7.76 6.52
CA ILE A 617 15.34 6.47 6.19
C ILE A 617 15.96 6.57 4.79
N SER A 618 17.19 6.09 4.64
CA SER A 618 17.98 6.11 3.41
C SER A 618 18.62 4.73 3.15
N ASP A 619 19.26 4.60 1.99
CA ASP A 619 20.04 3.43 1.58
C ASP A 619 19.23 2.15 1.32
N PHE A 620 18.52 2.16 0.19
CA PHE A 620 17.63 1.07 -0.23
C PHE A 620 18.34 -0.01 -1.06
N GLY A 621 19.68 0.02 -1.12
CA GLY A 621 20.47 -0.92 -1.92
C GLY A 621 20.20 -2.39 -1.59
N LEU A 622 19.88 -2.70 -0.33
CA LEU A 622 19.55 -4.06 0.13
C LEU A 622 18.05 -4.37 0.20
N ALA A 623 17.17 -3.41 -0.07
CA ALA A 623 15.72 -3.55 0.10
C ALA A 623 15.12 -4.68 -0.76
N LYS A 624 13.94 -5.17 -0.37
CA LYS A 624 13.23 -6.27 -1.04
C LYS A 624 11.78 -5.91 -1.26
N LEU A 625 11.34 -5.98 -2.51
CA LEU A 625 9.94 -5.85 -2.91
C LEU A 625 9.28 -7.23 -2.79
N LEU A 626 8.19 -7.31 -2.03
CA LEU A 626 7.37 -8.50 -1.91
C LEU A 626 6.17 -8.41 -2.85
N ASN A 627 5.94 -9.46 -3.63
CA ASN A 627 4.73 -9.57 -4.45
C ASN A 627 3.47 -9.59 -3.56
N ILE A 628 2.31 -9.21 -4.10
CA ILE A 628 1.04 -9.10 -3.38
C ILE A 628 0.66 -10.40 -2.63
N ASN A 629 1.05 -11.58 -3.15
CA ASN A 629 0.78 -12.89 -2.55
C ASN A 629 1.95 -13.46 -1.74
N GLN A 630 2.99 -12.66 -1.50
CA GLN A 630 4.24 -13.11 -0.92
C GLN A 630 4.49 -12.41 0.42
N SER A 631 4.39 -13.16 1.52
CA SER A 631 4.69 -12.64 2.88
C SER A 631 6.14 -12.90 3.30
N ARG A 632 6.90 -13.68 2.53
CA ARG A 632 8.24 -14.20 2.86
C ARG A 632 9.14 -14.21 1.64
N THR A 633 10.42 -13.90 1.79
CA THR A 633 11.40 -13.98 0.69
C THR A 633 12.68 -14.70 1.11
N ASN A 634 13.28 -15.45 0.18
CA ASN A 634 14.55 -16.14 0.38
C ASN A 634 15.70 -15.27 -0.13
N THR A 635 16.63 -14.91 0.75
CA THR A 635 17.80 -14.11 0.41
C THR A 635 19.02 -14.64 1.15
N GLY A 636 20.21 -14.52 0.56
CA GLY A 636 21.46 -14.77 1.29
C GLY A 636 21.61 -13.76 2.43
N ILE A 637 22.41 -14.09 3.44
CA ILE A 637 22.68 -13.23 4.59
C ILE A 637 23.32 -11.92 4.09
N ARG A 638 22.59 -10.80 4.21
CA ARG A 638 23.01 -9.45 3.83
C ARG A 638 22.43 -8.47 4.84
N GLY A 639 23.26 -7.58 5.40
CA GLY A 639 22.86 -6.62 6.43
C GLY A 639 24.03 -6.29 7.38
N THR A 640 23.85 -5.31 8.26
CA THR A 640 24.92 -4.84 9.15
C THR A 640 25.01 -5.63 10.46
N LYS A 641 26.20 -6.13 10.81
CA LYS A 641 26.47 -6.86 12.06
C LYS A 641 25.93 -6.07 13.27
N GLY A 642 25.19 -6.74 14.16
CA GLY A 642 24.53 -6.12 15.31
C GLY A 642 23.04 -5.81 15.08
N TYR A 643 22.60 -5.64 13.83
CA TYR A 643 21.20 -5.31 13.48
C TYR A 643 20.48 -6.47 12.78
N VAL A 644 21.21 -7.49 12.31
CA VAL A 644 20.64 -8.65 11.62
C VAL A 644 19.94 -9.60 12.60
N ALA A 645 18.65 -9.88 12.35
CA ALA A 645 17.85 -10.80 13.15
C ALA A 645 18.33 -12.27 13.03
N LEU A 646 18.18 -13.06 14.10
CA LEU A 646 18.75 -14.42 14.20
C LEU A 646 18.20 -15.40 13.16
N GLU A 647 16.93 -15.28 12.76
CA GLU A 647 16.32 -16.14 11.74
C GLU A 647 16.99 -16.01 10.37
N TRP A 648 17.60 -14.84 10.09
CA TRP A 648 18.30 -14.60 8.83
C TRP A 648 19.57 -15.46 8.73
N PHE A 649 20.26 -15.69 9.86
CA PHE A 649 21.42 -16.58 9.94
C PHE A 649 21.05 -18.08 9.86
N LYS A 650 19.77 -18.43 10.06
CA LYS A 650 19.26 -19.80 9.95
C LYS A 650 18.83 -20.19 8.53
N ASN A 651 19.14 -19.36 7.52
CA ASN A 651 18.65 -19.50 6.14
C ASN A 651 17.11 -19.64 6.04
N MET A 652 16.38 -19.06 6.99
CA MET A 652 14.92 -19.04 6.96
C MET A 652 14.43 -17.92 6.03
N PRO A 653 13.25 -18.07 5.40
CA PRO A 653 12.62 -16.98 4.66
C PRO A 653 12.39 -15.77 5.56
N ILE A 654 12.82 -14.58 5.12
CA ILE A 654 12.68 -13.34 5.89
C ILE A 654 11.32 -12.66 5.62
N THR A 655 10.85 -11.90 6.60
CA THR A 655 9.62 -11.10 6.57
C THR A 655 9.94 -9.66 6.99
N THR A 656 8.96 -8.75 6.98
CA THR A 656 9.12 -7.39 7.55
C THR A 656 9.59 -7.38 9.01
N LYS A 657 9.47 -8.50 9.74
CA LYS A 657 9.96 -8.64 11.12
C LYS A 657 11.48 -8.52 11.28
N VAL A 658 12.27 -8.64 10.22
CA VAL A 658 13.72 -8.38 10.30
C VAL A 658 14.03 -6.88 10.48
N ASP A 659 13.23 -6.01 9.86
CA ASP A 659 13.32 -4.57 10.05
C ASP A 659 12.79 -4.17 11.43
N VAL A 660 11.77 -4.85 11.95
CA VAL A 660 11.27 -4.64 13.33
C VAL A 660 12.37 -4.93 14.35
N TYR A 661 13.11 -6.04 14.17
CA TYR A 661 14.26 -6.36 15.02
C TYR A 661 15.34 -5.28 14.94
N SER A 662 15.71 -4.89 13.72
CA SER A 662 16.70 -3.83 13.47
C SER A 662 16.29 -2.50 14.11
N PHE A 663 15.01 -2.15 14.03
CA PHE A 663 14.43 -0.99 14.72
C PHE A 663 14.52 -1.10 16.25
N GLY A 664 14.29 -2.29 16.82
CA GLY A 664 14.45 -2.53 18.25
C GLY A 664 15.87 -2.27 18.74
N VAL A 665 16.88 -2.73 18.00
CA VAL A 665 18.30 -2.45 18.29
C VAL A 665 18.57 -0.94 18.19
N LEU A 666 18.14 -0.32 17.08
CA LEU A 666 18.28 1.12 16.86
C LEU A 666 17.59 1.95 17.97
N LEU A 667 16.43 1.51 18.45
CA LEU A 667 15.71 2.17 19.53
C LEU A 667 16.49 2.11 20.84
N LEU A 668 17.14 0.99 21.16
CA LEU A 668 18.05 0.92 22.31
C LEU A 668 19.23 1.86 22.17
N GLU A 669 19.83 1.97 20.98
CA GLU A 669 20.92 2.93 20.74
C GLU A 669 20.45 4.39 20.87
N ILE A 670 19.22 4.69 20.42
CA ILE A 670 18.61 6.01 20.63
C ILE A 670 18.40 6.29 22.12
N ILE A 671 17.89 5.32 22.89
CA ILE A 671 17.67 5.48 24.33
C ILE A 671 19.00 5.72 25.06
N CYS A 672 19.97 4.84 24.84
CA CYS A 672 21.22 4.79 25.61
C CYS A 672 22.30 5.74 25.07
N CYS A 673 22.14 6.27 23.85
CA CYS A 673 23.20 6.97 23.10
C CYS A 673 24.52 6.18 23.04
N ARG A 674 24.40 4.84 22.97
CA ARG A 674 25.51 3.90 23.01
C ARG A 674 25.42 2.94 21.84
N ARG A 675 26.56 2.53 21.29
CA ARG A 675 26.63 1.58 20.18
C ARG A 675 26.15 0.19 20.63
N SER A 676 25.47 -0.51 19.74
CA SER A 676 24.89 -1.84 19.97
C SER A 676 25.95 -2.91 20.30
N VAL A 677 27.14 -2.77 19.72
CA VAL A 677 28.32 -3.58 20.01
C VAL A 677 29.46 -2.64 20.38
N ASP A 678 29.96 -2.78 21.59
CA ASP A 678 31.01 -1.94 22.16
C ASP A 678 32.08 -2.83 22.78
N MET A 679 33.12 -3.12 21.99
CA MET A 679 34.21 -4.03 22.38
C MET A 679 35.28 -3.35 23.25
N GLU A 680 35.16 -2.04 23.48
CA GLU A 680 36.06 -1.25 24.33
C GLU A 680 35.47 -1.00 25.72
N ALA A 681 34.27 -1.53 25.99
CA ALA A 681 33.63 -1.44 27.30
C ALA A 681 34.49 -2.09 28.38
N GLU A 682 34.77 -1.36 29.46
CA GLU A 682 35.54 -1.86 30.61
C GLU A 682 34.90 -3.09 31.29
N ASN A 683 33.60 -3.35 31.03
CA ASN A 683 32.86 -4.50 31.53
C ASN A 683 32.35 -5.36 30.37
N GLU A 684 32.86 -6.60 30.26
CA GLU A 684 32.48 -7.59 29.25
C GLU A 684 30.98 -7.93 29.26
N GLU A 685 30.30 -7.83 30.42
CA GLU A 685 28.85 -8.07 30.55
C GLU A 685 28.01 -6.99 29.86
N LYS A 686 28.58 -5.81 29.60
CA LYS A 686 27.93 -4.68 28.94
C LYS A 686 28.27 -4.56 27.45
N ALA A 687 29.00 -5.51 26.87
CA ALA A 687 29.52 -5.39 25.50
C ALA A 687 28.44 -5.46 24.41
N ILE A 688 27.30 -6.13 24.70
CA ILE A 688 26.17 -6.27 23.79
C ILE A 688 24.95 -5.55 24.38
N LEU A 689 24.56 -4.44 23.75
CA LEU A 689 23.53 -3.54 24.29
C LEU A 689 22.17 -4.21 24.46
N THR A 690 21.79 -5.11 23.55
CA THR A 690 20.49 -5.81 23.62
C THR A 690 20.40 -6.75 24.81
N ASP A 691 21.51 -7.38 25.19
CA ASP A 691 21.56 -8.30 26.33
C ASP A 691 21.52 -7.51 27.63
N TRP A 692 22.37 -6.48 27.73
CA TRP A 692 22.39 -5.61 28.90
C TRP A 692 21.05 -4.91 29.13
N ALA A 693 20.39 -4.42 28.07
CA ALA A 693 19.05 -3.83 28.16
C ALA A 693 17.98 -4.84 28.62
N TYR A 694 18.09 -6.10 28.20
CA TYR A 694 17.18 -7.16 28.64
C TYR A 694 17.38 -7.47 30.12
N ASP A 695 18.63 -7.61 30.57
CA ASP A 695 18.95 -7.84 31.98
C ASP A 695 18.41 -6.69 32.85
N CYS A 696 18.69 -5.44 32.45
CA CYS A 696 18.15 -4.26 33.14
C CYS A 696 16.63 -4.21 33.17
N TYR A 697 15.96 -4.62 32.09
CA TYR A 697 14.51 -4.70 32.03
C TYR A 697 13.96 -5.75 33.02
N THR A 698 14.58 -6.94 33.07
CA THR A 698 14.15 -8.02 33.97
C THR A 698 14.41 -7.74 35.45
N GLU A 699 15.51 -7.05 35.75
CA GLU A 699 15.88 -6.67 37.12
C GLU A 699 15.19 -5.38 37.59
N GLY A 700 14.48 -4.69 36.69
CA GLY A 700 13.79 -3.44 37.00
C GLY A 700 14.72 -2.26 37.23
N CYS A 701 15.91 -2.26 36.61
CA CYS A 701 16.95 -1.24 36.74
C CYS A 701 17.21 -0.50 35.41
N VAL A 702 16.15 -0.20 34.64
CA VAL A 702 16.22 0.44 33.32
C VAL A 702 16.86 1.83 33.34
N GLU A 703 16.93 2.49 34.49
CA GLU A 703 17.61 3.77 34.70
C GLU A 703 19.12 3.64 34.43
N ALA A 704 19.70 2.47 34.66
CA ALA A 704 21.11 2.22 34.39
C ALA A 704 21.44 2.34 32.88
N LEU A 705 20.45 2.21 32.00
CA LEU A 705 20.63 2.30 30.54
C LEU A 705 20.84 3.73 30.05
N VAL A 706 20.43 4.74 30.82
CA VAL A 706 20.58 6.16 30.45
C VAL A 706 21.67 6.87 31.25
N GLU A 707 22.35 6.15 32.16
CA GLU A 707 23.42 6.68 33.01
C GLU A 707 22.96 7.92 33.80
N GLU A 708 23.66 9.06 33.67
CA GLU A 708 23.37 10.33 34.36
C GLU A 708 22.48 11.29 33.54
N ASP A 709 21.72 10.78 32.57
CA ASP A 709 20.82 11.60 31.75
C ASP A 709 19.58 12.05 32.53
N GLU A 710 19.68 13.23 33.16
CA GLU A 710 18.63 13.80 34.02
C GLU A 710 17.28 13.92 33.30
N GLU A 711 17.24 14.36 32.03
CA GLU A 711 15.98 14.50 31.28
C GLU A 711 15.25 13.17 31.09
N ALA A 712 16.01 12.08 30.85
CA ALA A 712 15.46 10.75 30.71
C ALA A 712 14.99 10.17 32.05
N LEU A 713 15.73 10.42 33.13
CA LEU A 713 15.40 9.97 34.49
C LEU A 713 14.16 10.68 35.05
N GLU A 714 13.99 11.97 34.74
CA GLU A 714 12.76 12.72 35.07
C GLU A 714 11.51 12.13 34.38
N ASP A 715 11.67 11.60 33.17
CA ASP A 715 10.60 10.96 32.39
C ASP A 715 10.68 9.42 32.45
N LYS A 716 10.96 8.88 33.64
CA LYS A 716 11.14 7.44 33.90
C LYS A 716 10.03 6.56 33.29
N LYS A 717 8.77 7.02 33.34
CA LYS A 717 7.63 6.28 32.77
C LYS A 717 7.75 6.11 31.26
N LYS A 718 8.22 7.12 30.53
CA LYS A 718 8.46 6.98 29.09
C LYS A 718 9.73 6.19 28.82
N LEU A 719 10.77 6.31 29.65
CA LEU A 719 11.97 5.46 29.56
C LEU A 719 11.60 3.97 29.64
N GLU A 720 10.89 3.55 30.70
CA GLU A 720 10.41 2.17 30.87
C GLU A 720 9.61 1.69 29.66
N LYS A 721 8.74 2.56 29.13
CA LYS A 721 7.91 2.24 27.97
C LYS A 721 8.72 2.07 26.70
N LEU A 722 9.69 2.95 26.42
CA LEU A 722 10.56 2.85 25.24
C LEU A 722 11.44 1.61 25.30
N VAL A 723 12.00 1.29 26.48
CA VAL A 723 12.75 0.05 26.70
C VAL A 723 11.84 -1.16 26.46
N THR A 724 10.63 -1.17 27.01
CA THR A 724 9.66 -2.26 26.81
C THR A 724 9.35 -2.48 25.33
N ILE A 725 9.12 -1.41 24.56
CA ILE A 725 8.88 -1.48 23.11
C ILE A 725 10.11 -2.05 22.39
N ALA A 726 11.31 -1.62 22.77
CA ALA A 726 12.55 -2.14 22.20
C ALA A 726 12.70 -3.65 22.47
N ILE A 727 12.43 -4.11 23.70
CA ILE A 727 12.44 -5.53 24.08
C ILE A 727 11.42 -6.35 23.27
N TRP A 728 10.21 -5.83 23.03
CA TRP A 728 9.24 -6.47 22.13
C TRP A 728 9.76 -6.58 20.68
N CYS A 729 10.48 -5.57 20.21
CA CYS A 729 11.01 -5.56 18.85
C CYS A 729 12.17 -6.55 18.67
N VAL A 730 13.02 -6.75 19.68
CA VAL A 730 14.21 -7.63 19.60
C VAL A 730 13.98 -9.09 20.00
N GLN A 731 12.72 -9.53 20.10
CA GLN A 731 12.40 -10.94 20.43
C GLN A 731 13.05 -11.92 19.45
N GLU A 732 13.52 -13.07 19.95
CA GLU A 732 14.17 -14.08 19.10
C GLU A 732 13.17 -14.69 18.10
N ASP A 733 11.96 -15.01 18.54
CA ASP A 733 10.88 -15.49 17.67
C ASP A 733 10.25 -14.30 16.89
N PRO A 734 10.34 -14.28 15.54
CA PRO A 734 9.75 -13.22 14.74
C PRO A 734 8.23 -13.09 14.88
N THR A 735 7.54 -14.15 15.28
CA THR A 735 6.07 -14.13 15.46
C THR A 735 5.67 -13.28 16.67
N GLN A 736 6.53 -13.18 17.69
CA GLN A 736 6.30 -12.40 18.90
C GLN A 736 6.57 -10.91 18.71
N ARG A 737 7.36 -10.53 17.70
CA ARG A 737 7.64 -9.12 17.41
C ARG A 737 6.37 -8.40 16.95
N PRO A 738 6.08 -7.18 17.41
CA PRO A 738 4.93 -6.41 16.94
C PRO A 738 5.05 -6.02 15.45
N THR A 739 3.96 -5.56 14.84
CA THR A 739 4.03 -4.83 13.56
C THR A 739 4.52 -3.41 13.80
N MET A 740 5.06 -2.75 12.79
CA MET A 740 5.51 -1.36 12.94
C MET A 740 4.34 -0.42 13.23
N ARG A 741 3.13 -0.69 12.72
CA ARG A 741 1.92 0.07 13.11
C ARG A 741 1.64 -0.06 14.59
N LYS A 742 1.76 -1.27 15.14
CA LYS A 742 1.60 -1.49 16.58
C LYS A 742 2.66 -0.77 17.40
N VAL A 743 3.92 -0.76 16.92
CA VAL A 743 5.00 0.02 17.53
C VAL A 743 4.68 1.52 17.54
N VAL A 744 4.16 2.08 16.45
CA VAL A 744 3.73 3.50 16.40
C VAL A 744 2.60 3.78 17.38
N GLU A 745 1.59 2.91 17.49
CA GLU A 745 0.51 3.03 18.49
C GLU A 745 1.05 3.00 19.93
N MET A 746 1.99 2.08 20.20
CA MET A 746 2.67 1.97 21.49
C MET A 746 3.46 3.25 21.78
N LEU A 747 4.28 3.74 20.85
CA LEU A 747 5.03 4.99 21.02
C LEU A 747 4.10 6.19 21.26
N ALA A 748 2.99 6.29 20.52
CA ALA A 748 1.98 7.35 20.66
C ALA A 748 1.17 7.26 21.97
N GLY A 749 1.17 6.10 22.65
CA GLY A 749 0.40 5.88 23.88
C GLY A 749 -1.08 5.58 23.65
N VAL A 750 -1.43 5.16 22.43
CA VAL A 750 -2.79 4.73 22.06
C VAL A 750 -3.02 3.25 22.41
N SER A 751 -1.95 2.47 22.53
CA SER A 751 -2.00 1.06 22.97
C SER A 751 -1.24 0.86 24.27
N GLU A 752 -1.79 -0.01 25.14
CA GLU A 752 -1.07 -0.52 26.31
C GLU A 752 0.13 -1.39 25.87
N CYS A 753 1.21 -1.30 26.65
CA CYS A 753 2.41 -2.11 26.50
C CYS A 753 2.36 -3.23 27.56
N ASN A 754 1.93 -4.43 27.16
CA ASN A 754 1.97 -5.59 28.04
C ASN A 754 3.42 -6.09 28.23
N ILE A 755 3.65 -6.84 29.31
CA ILE A 755 4.97 -7.44 29.60
C ILE A 755 5.31 -8.45 28.47
N PRO A 756 6.50 -8.37 27.83
CA PRO A 756 6.95 -9.34 26.85
C PRO A 756 6.92 -10.77 27.40
N PHE A 757 6.30 -11.71 26.67
CA PHE A 757 6.35 -13.12 27.03
C PHE A 757 7.78 -13.64 26.86
N CYS A 758 8.26 -14.42 27.83
CA CYS A 758 9.62 -14.94 27.85
C CYS A 758 9.86 -15.90 26.67
N SER A 759 10.54 -15.43 25.64
CA SER A 759 11.00 -16.23 24.49
C SER A 759 12.49 -16.53 24.64
N SER A 760 12.87 -17.38 25.58
CA SER A 760 14.07 -18.19 25.43
C SER A 760 14.05 -19.38 26.37
N TYR A 761 14.84 -20.39 26.02
CA TYR A 761 15.21 -21.50 26.90
C TYR A 761 15.90 -21.05 28.21
N ALA A 762 16.01 -19.74 28.50
CA ALA A 762 16.26 -19.22 29.84
C ALA A 762 15.07 -19.42 30.81
N CYS A 763 13.90 -19.81 30.30
CA CYS A 763 12.69 -20.06 31.12
C CYS A 763 12.42 -21.55 31.38
N VAL A 764 13.43 -22.42 31.41
CA VAL A 764 13.31 -23.70 32.12
C VAL A 764 13.95 -23.54 33.50
N CYS A 765 13.15 -23.00 34.42
CA CYS A 765 12.83 -23.66 35.68
C CYS A 765 11.85 -22.81 36.51
N PRO A 766 10.54 -23.05 36.37
CA PRO A 766 9.65 -22.95 37.51
C PRO A 766 9.03 -24.34 37.79
N ALA A 767 9.57 -25.00 38.82
CA ALA A 767 9.04 -26.15 39.56
C ALA A 767 9.00 -27.56 38.90
N LEU A 768 9.35 -28.55 39.73
CA LEU A 768 9.22 -30.02 39.58
C LEU A 768 10.29 -30.77 38.77
N ILE A 769 11.49 -30.91 39.34
CA ILE A 769 12.10 -32.24 39.46
C ILE A 769 12.64 -32.37 40.88
N ASP A 770 12.02 -33.25 41.66
CA ASP A 770 12.60 -33.83 42.86
C ASP A 770 13.85 -34.61 42.42
N VAL A 771 15.03 -34.01 42.56
CA VAL A 771 16.32 -34.69 42.31
C VAL A 771 16.94 -35.01 43.66
N GLN A 772 16.33 -35.96 44.36
CA GLN A 772 17.15 -37.02 44.91
C GLN A 772 17.61 -37.88 43.72
N GLU A 773 18.93 -38.02 43.57
CA GLU A 773 19.60 -38.88 42.59
C GLU A 773 19.53 -38.45 41.11
N LEU A 774 20.46 -37.60 40.67
CA LEU A 774 21.21 -37.74 39.40
C LEU A 774 22.29 -36.64 39.33
N GLY A 775 23.54 -37.05 39.08
CA GLY A 775 24.76 -36.30 39.40
C GLY A 775 24.98 -34.93 38.74
N GLN A 776 25.57 -34.02 39.53
CA GLN A 776 25.92 -32.62 39.25
C GLN A 776 26.82 -32.34 38.03
N SER A 777 27.32 -33.36 37.32
CA SER A 777 28.26 -33.20 36.21
C SER A 777 27.60 -32.90 34.86
N LYS A 778 26.40 -33.45 34.58
CA LYS A 778 25.75 -33.30 33.26
C LYS A 778 25.04 -31.95 33.06
N VAL A 779 24.44 -31.40 34.12
CA VAL A 779 23.71 -30.11 34.06
C VAL A 779 24.68 -28.94 33.87
N ARG A 780 25.85 -28.99 34.51
CA ARG A 780 26.87 -27.92 34.43
C ARG A 780 27.44 -27.80 33.01
N ASN A 781 27.62 -28.91 32.31
CA ASN A 781 28.11 -28.91 30.93
C ASN A 781 27.07 -28.35 29.95
N SER A 782 25.76 -28.63 30.16
CA SER A 782 24.68 -28.11 29.29
C SER A 782 24.51 -26.60 29.38
N CYS A 783 24.61 -26.01 30.58
CA CYS A 783 24.53 -24.55 30.74
C CYS A 783 25.76 -23.83 30.18
N ILE A 784 26.96 -24.41 30.37
CA ILE A 784 28.20 -23.85 29.82
C ILE A 784 28.21 -23.93 28.29
N GLU A 785 27.73 -25.03 27.68
CA GLU A 785 27.58 -25.14 26.22
C GLU A 785 26.59 -24.11 25.65
N ALA A 786 25.51 -23.82 26.37
CA ALA A 786 24.52 -22.82 25.96
C ALA A 786 25.08 -21.38 26.03
N VAL A 787 25.84 -21.07 27.09
CA VAL A 787 26.53 -19.77 27.22
C VAL A 787 27.60 -19.62 26.14
N ILE A 788 28.41 -20.66 25.89
CA ILE A 788 29.42 -20.64 24.82
C ILE A 788 28.75 -20.48 23.45
N LYS A 789 27.64 -21.19 23.16
CA LYS A 789 26.88 -20.98 21.92
C LYS A 789 26.29 -19.56 21.82
N LYS A 790 25.81 -18.98 22.93
CA LYS A 790 25.27 -17.61 23.00
C LYS A 790 26.33 -16.56 22.65
N TYR A 791 27.56 -16.69 23.16
CA TYR A 791 28.65 -15.75 22.89
C TYR A 791 29.36 -16.00 21.55
N VAL A 792 29.55 -17.26 21.14
CA VAL A 792 30.22 -17.62 19.88
C VAL A 792 29.40 -17.27 18.63
N LEU A 793 28.06 -17.34 18.68
CA LEU A 793 27.21 -16.91 17.55
C LEU A 793 27.15 -15.38 17.38
N ARG A 794 27.49 -14.60 18.42
CA ARG A 794 27.43 -13.12 18.39
C ARG A 794 28.82 -12.46 18.25
N LEU A 795 29.90 -13.12 18.67
CA LEU A 795 31.27 -12.61 18.59
C LEU A 795 32.15 -13.53 17.71
N TYR A 796 32.14 -13.26 16.39
CA TYR A 796 33.11 -13.69 15.35
C TYR A 796 33.16 -15.16 14.88
N VAL A 797 33.08 -15.34 13.56
CA VAL A 797 34.25 -15.81 12.77
C VAL A 797 34.35 -14.94 11.51
N THR A 798 35.53 -14.35 11.26
CA THR A 798 35.84 -13.58 10.04
C THR A 798 35.96 -14.52 8.84
N VAL A 799 35.72 -14.02 7.62
CA VAL A 799 35.95 -14.79 6.39
C VAL A 799 37.45 -15.11 6.20
N ASP A 800 38.34 -14.33 6.82
CA ASP A 800 39.80 -14.50 6.71
C ASP A 800 40.33 -15.64 7.59
N ASP A 801 39.76 -15.88 8.78
CA ASP A 801 40.17 -16.98 9.66
C ASP A 801 39.67 -18.36 9.17
N LEU A 802 38.50 -18.39 8.53
CA LEU A 802 38.01 -19.58 7.84
C LEU A 802 38.83 -19.86 6.56
N GLY A 803 39.27 -18.80 5.87
CA GLY A 803 40.18 -18.88 4.74
C GLY A 803 41.54 -19.47 5.11
N ALA A 804 42.12 -19.06 6.25
CA ALA A 804 43.37 -19.64 6.75
C ALA A 804 43.21 -21.11 7.18
N ALA A 805 42.08 -21.48 7.78
CA ALA A 805 41.78 -22.87 8.13
C ALA A 805 41.56 -23.76 6.90
N ILE A 806 40.89 -23.24 5.86
CA ILE A 806 40.67 -23.94 4.59
C ILE A 806 41.96 -24.05 3.77
N PHE A 807 42.81 -23.01 3.78
CA PHE A 807 44.13 -23.02 3.13
C PHE A 807 45.08 -24.01 3.79
N MET A 808 45.07 -24.13 5.13
CA MET A 808 45.89 -25.11 5.84
C MET A 808 45.37 -26.56 5.73
N MET A 809 44.05 -26.76 5.54
CA MET A 809 43.48 -28.08 5.22
C MET A 809 43.83 -28.55 3.79
N HIS A 810 44.14 -27.63 2.88
CA HIS A 810 44.52 -27.95 1.50
C HIS A 810 46.00 -28.35 1.33
N GLU A 811 46.85 -28.08 2.33
CA GLU A 811 48.30 -28.38 2.33
C GLU A 811 48.71 -29.57 3.22
N GLY A 812 47.75 -30.29 3.84
CA GLY A 812 47.99 -31.62 4.41
C GLY A 812 48.86 -31.69 5.69
N LEU A 813 48.82 -30.68 6.57
CA LEU A 813 49.51 -30.74 7.87
C LEU A 813 48.67 -31.42 8.98
N PRO A 814 49.29 -32.08 9.98
CA PRO A 814 48.57 -32.92 10.95
C PRO A 814 47.87 -32.12 12.08
N GLU A 815 46.67 -32.60 12.48
CA GLU A 815 45.76 -32.02 13.49
C GLU A 815 46.38 -31.69 14.86
N SER A 816 47.50 -32.32 15.22
CA SER A 816 48.18 -32.14 16.51
C SER A 816 48.79 -30.75 16.72
N SER A 817 48.90 -29.95 15.65
CA SER A 817 49.45 -28.58 15.71
C SER A 817 48.38 -27.49 15.89
N ILE A 818 47.10 -27.82 15.72
CA ILE A 818 45.98 -26.85 15.74
C ILE A 818 45.45 -26.62 17.17
N GLY A 819 45.46 -27.68 18.00
CA GLY A 819 44.95 -27.65 19.37
C GLY A 819 45.59 -26.64 20.34
N PRO A 820 46.91 -26.38 20.31
CA PRO A 820 47.56 -25.46 21.26
C PRO A 820 47.25 -23.97 21.01
N ILE A 821 47.00 -23.56 19.76
CA ILE A 821 46.78 -22.15 19.40
C ILE A 821 45.36 -21.72 19.79
N LEU A 822 44.36 -22.57 19.54
CA LEU A 822 42.97 -22.34 19.96
C LEU A 822 42.82 -22.37 21.49
N LYS A 823 43.53 -23.27 22.19
CA LYS A 823 43.53 -23.30 23.67
C LYS A 823 44.13 -22.04 24.30
N LYS A 824 45.13 -21.42 23.67
CA LYS A 824 45.80 -20.22 24.21
C LYS A 824 44.91 -18.98 24.19
N ASN A 825 44.03 -18.85 23.19
CA ASN A 825 43.07 -17.74 23.09
C ASN A 825 41.86 -17.95 24.00
N VAL A 826 41.34 -19.18 24.12
CA VAL A 826 40.23 -19.49 25.03
C VAL A 826 40.64 -19.42 26.51
N SER A 827 41.87 -19.82 26.84
CA SER A 827 42.39 -19.72 28.22
C SER A 827 42.60 -18.26 28.69
N ARG A 828 42.88 -17.32 27.77
CA ARG A 828 43.01 -15.89 28.11
C ARG A 828 41.65 -15.27 28.46
N ILE A 829 40.59 -15.67 27.75
CA ILE A 829 39.22 -15.20 27.99
C ILE A 829 38.69 -15.75 29.32
N LEU A 830 38.94 -17.03 29.62
CA LEU A 830 38.45 -17.67 30.86
C LEU A 830 39.20 -17.23 32.13
N GLN A 831 40.45 -16.75 32.02
CA GLN A 831 41.21 -16.26 33.19
C GLN A 831 40.81 -14.84 33.62
N GLY A 832 40.24 -14.03 32.73
CA GLY A 832 39.67 -12.71 33.09
C GLY A 832 38.36 -12.81 33.88
N SER A 833 37.54 -13.82 33.60
CA SER A 833 36.21 -13.96 34.19
C SER A 833 36.18 -14.61 35.59
N MET A 834 37.31 -15.15 36.08
CA MET A 834 37.39 -15.81 37.39
C MET A 834 38.03 -14.96 38.51
N SER A 835 38.54 -13.76 38.22
CA SER A 835 39.19 -12.91 39.24
C SER A 835 38.31 -11.80 39.85
N ASN A 836 37.11 -11.53 39.33
CA ASN A 836 36.26 -10.42 39.83
C ASN A 836 34.95 -10.84 40.52
N SER A 837 34.91 -12.00 41.17
CA SER A 837 33.78 -12.39 42.04
C SER A 837 33.85 -11.78 43.45
N ARG A 838 34.27 -10.50 43.60
CA ARG A 838 34.18 -9.74 44.86
C ARG A 838 34.10 -8.22 44.60
N SER A 839 32.91 -7.74 44.23
CA SER A 839 32.47 -6.38 44.58
C SER A 839 30.94 -6.36 44.65
N LYS A 840 30.40 -6.66 45.84
CA LYS A 840 29.09 -6.16 46.23
C LYS A 840 29.31 -4.72 46.68
N ASP A 841 28.73 -3.76 45.97
CA ASP A 841 28.20 -2.50 46.52
C ASP A 841 27.63 -1.64 45.39
N ALA A 842 26.30 -1.61 45.27
CA ALA A 842 25.49 -0.43 44.96
C ALA A 842 24.00 -0.82 44.91
N CYS A 843 23.15 0.10 45.38
CA CYS A 843 21.68 0.09 45.37
C CYS A 843 20.97 -0.70 46.50
N VAL A 844 20.76 -0.01 47.63
CA VAL A 844 19.69 -0.30 48.60
C VAL A 844 18.82 0.95 48.74
N PRO A 845 17.49 0.90 48.52
CA PRO A 845 16.59 1.97 48.93
C PRO A 845 16.03 1.74 50.35
N GLN A 846 15.84 2.86 51.05
CA GLN A 846 15.32 2.99 52.41
C GLN A 846 13.86 2.54 52.56
N SER A 847 13.53 1.85 53.65
CA SER A 847 12.16 1.67 54.15
C SER A 847 12.10 1.97 55.64
N THR A 848 11.27 2.92 56.06
CA THR A 848 10.88 3.19 57.45
C THR A 848 9.77 2.22 57.93
N PRO A 849 9.59 2.00 59.24
CA PRO A 849 9.48 0.65 59.79
C PRO A 849 8.10 0.28 60.37
N ILE A 850 7.74 -1.02 60.30
CA ILE A 850 6.77 -1.63 61.20
C ILE A 850 7.52 -2.47 62.24
N ARG A 851 7.13 -2.27 63.50
CA ARG A 851 7.84 -2.60 64.72
C ARG A 851 7.33 -3.92 65.29
N ILE A 852 8.17 -4.96 65.37
CA ILE A 852 7.98 -6.09 66.31
C ILE A 852 9.29 -6.39 67.04
N SER A 853 9.12 -6.81 68.29
CA SER A 853 9.93 -6.63 69.49
C SER A 853 11.31 -7.31 69.56
N LYS A 854 12.21 -6.57 70.23
CA LYS A 854 13.52 -6.95 70.79
C LYS A 854 13.57 -8.33 71.47
N LYS A 855 14.62 -9.09 71.17
CA LYS A 855 15.52 -9.66 72.20
C LYS A 855 16.94 -9.80 71.62
N GLN A 856 17.84 -8.96 72.11
CA GLN A 856 19.29 -9.11 72.09
C GLN A 856 19.73 -9.26 73.56
N PRO A 857 20.87 -9.91 73.86
CA PRO A 857 22.13 -9.16 73.90
C PRO A 857 23.36 -9.99 73.43
N SER A 858 24.30 -9.37 72.70
CA SER A 858 25.64 -8.93 73.19
C SER A 858 26.75 -9.97 72.96
N PHE A 859 27.97 -9.65 72.55
CA PHE A 859 28.64 -8.43 72.08
C PHE A 859 30.07 -8.83 71.63
N SER A 860 30.63 -8.07 70.67
CA SER A 860 32.06 -7.74 70.54
C SER A 860 33.02 -8.89 70.16
N SER A 861 34.16 -8.72 69.50
CA SER A 861 34.90 -7.64 68.84
C SER A 861 36.19 -8.35 68.36
N LYS A 862 36.86 -8.05 67.25
CA LYS A 862 37.70 -6.89 67.00
C LYS A 862 38.33 -7.05 65.60
N LEU A 863 38.45 -5.94 64.88
CA LEU A 863 39.49 -5.70 63.88
C LEU A 863 40.89 -5.99 64.46
N TYR A 864 41.83 -6.46 63.64
CA TYR A 864 42.99 -5.69 63.17
C TYR A 864 43.89 -6.58 62.29
N LEU A 865 44.38 -5.96 61.21
CA LEU A 865 45.23 -6.42 60.09
C LEU A 865 44.52 -7.11 58.92
#